data_AF-A0AAU6F464-F1
#
_entry.id   AF-A0AAU6F464-F1
#
_cell.length_a   1.000
_cell.length_b   1.000
_cell.length_c   1.000
_cell.angle_alpha   90.00
_cell.angle_beta   90.00
_cell.angle_gamma   90.00
#
_symmetry.space_group_name_H-M   'P 1'
#
loop_
_entity.id
_entity.type
_entity.pdbx_description
1 polymer ?
#
loop_
_entity_poly.entity_id
_entity_poly.type
_entity_poly.pdbx_seq_one_letter_code
_entity_poly.pdbx_strand_id
1 'polypeptide(L)'
;MRTRWIRYLLPMAVSLGLAAGMSPAPAGARTTDVAASPATVSPTPPMGWSSWSALREGSDLTEAGIRAEADALHSKLQKYGYSYINIDAGWSDHLDAYGRWAWDTTRFPHGGAALASYLHGLGLKFGIYLTPGVPIDAYKENLPIQGTPYHLQDIADPTRPGNTHNDAYRIDYSKPGAQEYIQGYADLFASWGVDYIKMDFVGPGGGLVPADNRPDMKAWHEAIGATGRPMHLELSNSLSMADVSTWQATSNSWRTGGDIECYCGVNGSSTPLTSWRRFSSRFDQVADWQPYGRPGAFNDYDSLEVGNGDDTGLTRDERQTQMSLLALAASPLLLGTDLTELDAGDLKMLTNRDVIAVDQDAIDASRVSKTETSQVFTKTETNGDVIVGLFNTGTTARTVSVDPAAAGLPAADSYRLDNLWSHQVAREAGSAIAAAVPAHGSALFRVRPAAQGGRLLPQTALNLTAPDALTTRQTGTATAEFTNLGIGTITKARLRLKAPKGWSVEPDSADTFSSVAPGRTVRTTFRITAPAALNQLFPTAQLDSSATYRVTSHGAAAGSADGHASVLLKAPVDPAFRTVDSTPEPAHFSQTGNALGIRAAGSDVYGSANQYGAVYLPGAEHDGSTTTVRVTGQRYENSGAKTGIMVRNDIGAAGTSPGFVTVTVSAKRGYSMQWDADGDGKLDSGAAANGSGIGKPVLPSRLKLVRTGTTYTGSYSTDGTTWTPIGTADIPSAAATQDVGLFGTSHQPGYPGQNEFSDFSTK
;
A
#
# COMPACT_ATOMS: atom_id res chain seq x y z
N MET A 1 6.16 -69.85 7.11
CA MET A 1 7.20 -70.30 8.06
C MET A 1 7.36 -69.17 9.08
N ARG A 2 6.69 -69.26 10.25
CA ARG A 2 7.23 -69.65 11.59
C ARG A 2 8.28 -68.63 12.08
N THR A 3 8.20 -67.95 13.23
CA THR A 3 7.37 -68.05 14.46
C THR A 3 7.53 -66.75 15.27
N ARG A 4 6.86 -66.66 16.42
CA ARG A 4 6.45 -65.51 17.23
C ARG A 4 6.99 -65.71 18.69
N TRP A 5 6.84 -64.71 19.60
CA TRP A 5 6.86 -64.80 21.10
C TRP A 5 8.25 -64.80 21.81
N ILE A 6 8.50 -64.49 23.10
CA ILE A 6 7.79 -64.02 24.33
C ILE A 6 8.85 -63.64 25.41
N ARG A 7 8.45 -62.87 26.42
CA ARG A 7 9.13 -62.51 27.70
C ARG A 7 9.55 -63.71 28.60
N TYR A 8 10.56 -63.53 29.47
CA TYR A 8 10.52 -63.63 30.97
C TYR A 8 11.83 -64.17 31.64
N LEU A 9 12.26 -63.41 32.67
CA LEU A 9 12.79 -63.77 34.02
C LEU A 9 14.12 -64.53 34.28
N LEU A 10 15.00 -63.83 35.04
CA LEU A 10 15.79 -64.16 36.27
C LEU A 10 16.63 -65.47 36.32
N PRO A 11 17.74 -65.58 37.13
CA PRO A 11 17.72 -65.36 38.59
C PRO A 11 19.03 -64.96 39.34
N MET A 12 18.87 -64.64 40.66
CA MET A 12 19.67 -65.00 41.87
C MET A 12 21.22 -64.83 41.91
N ALA A 13 21.92 -64.54 43.03
CA ALA A 13 21.62 -64.19 44.43
C ALA A 13 22.97 -63.94 45.20
N VAL A 14 22.98 -62.97 46.15
CA VAL A 14 23.39 -63.09 47.59
C VAL A 14 24.89 -63.35 47.93
N SER A 15 25.69 -62.32 48.30
CA SER A 15 26.12 -61.86 49.67
C SER A 15 27.46 -62.46 50.18
N LEU A 16 28.34 -61.87 51.02
CA LEU A 16 28.13 -61.14 52.29
C LEU A 16 29.46 -60.53 52.82
N GLY A 17 29.42 -59.45 53.64
CA GLY A 17 30.54 -59.06 54.53
C GLY A 17 30.50 -57.64 55.15
N LEU A 18 30.07 -57.53 56.43
CA LEU A 18 30.19 -56.38 57.37
C LEU A 18 31.50 -56.50 58.19
N ALA A 19 32.09 -55.52 58.93
CA ALA A 19 31.94 -54.07 59.14
C ALA A 19 33.09 -53.56 60.08
N ALA A 20 33.45 -52.25 60.02
CA ALA A 20 33.63 -51.32 61.16
C ALA A 20 34.33 -49.97 60.78
N GLY A 21 33.64 -48.82 61.01
CA GLY A 21 34.21 -47.55 61.57
C GLY A 21 34.62 -46.33 60.70
N MET A 22 33.77 -45.26 60.69
CA MET A 22 33.99 -43.76 60.62
C MET A 22 34.74 -43.13 59.38
N SER A 23 34.43 -41.99 58.71
CA SER A 23 33.62 -40.74 58.85
C SER A 23 33.31 -40.11 57.44
N PRO A 24 32.47 -39.04 57.27
CA PRO A 24 31.81 -38.69 55.99
C PRO A 24 32.32 -37.44 55.21
N ALA A 25 32.09 -37.38 53.88
CA ALA A 25 32.09 -36.18 53.00
C ALA A 25 31.49 -36.51 51.60
N PRO A 26 31.15 -35.53 50.72
CA PRO A 26 29.94 -34.72 50.69
C PRO A 26 29.07 -34.94 49.41
N ALA A 27 27.90 -34.28 49.38
CA ALA A 27 26.89 -34.33 48.33
C ALA A 27 27.38 -33.83 46.95
N GLY A 28 27.06 -34.59 45.88
CA GLY A 28 27.30 -34.24 44.48
C GLY A 28 25.99 -34.05 43.71
N ALA A 29 25.93 -32.98 42.93
CA ALA A 29 24.76 -32.37 42.31
C ALA A 29 23.92 -33.30 41.40
N ARG A 30 22.58 -33.10 41.46
CA ARG A 30 21.65 -33.54 40.41
C ARG A 30 21.90 -32.69 39.17
N THR A 31 22.26 -33.32 38.06
CA THR A 31 22.25 -32.72 36.73
C THR A 31 20.83 -32.28 36.41
N THR A 32 20.62 -30.98 36.29
CA THR A 32 19.40 -30.35 35.77
C THR A 32 19.18 -30.81 34.33
N ASP A 33 17.96 -31.27 34.06
CA ASP A 33 17.47 -31.52 32.70
C ASP A 33 17.69 -30.28 31.81
N VAL A 34 18.09 -30.57 30.58
CA VAL A 34 18.31 -29.61 29.49
C VAL A 34 17.03 -28.78 29.30
N ALA A 35 17.16 -27.46 29.46
CA ALA A 35 16.11 -26.49 29.20
C ALA A 35 15.50 -26.71 27.80
N ALA A 36 14.17 -26.76 27.73
CA ALA A 36 13.44 -26.71 26.47
C ALA A 36 13.86 -25.46 25.69
N SER A 37 14.13 -25.60 24.38
CA SER A 37 14.31 -24.45 23.49
C SER A 37 13.16 -23.46 23.67
N PRO A 38 13.41 -22.14 23.79
CA PRO A 38 12.33 -21.17 23.82
C PRO A 38 11.48 -21.31 22.56
N ALA A 39 10.15 -21.32 22.72
CA ALA A 39 9.22 -21.38 21.60
C ALA A 39 9.51 -20.24 20.61
N THR A 40 9.55 -20.53 19.32
CA THR A 40 9.76 -19.52 18.26
C THR A 40 8.68 -18.45 18.34
N VAL A 41 9.08 -17.18 18.52
CA VAL A 41 8.18 -16.04 18.45
C VAL A 41 7.72 -15.88 16.99
N SER A 42 6.40 -15.80 16.75
CA SER A 42 5.78 -15.68 15.43
C SER A 42 6.28 -16.75 14.42
N PRO A 43 5.87 -18.02 14.56
CA PRO A 43 6.27 -19.08 13.62
C PRO A 43 5.70 -18.89 12.21
N THR A 44 4.64 -18.10 12.08
CA THR A 44 4.04 -17.66 10.80
C THR A 44 4.08 -16.12 10.72
N PRO A 45 3.94 -15.53 9.52
CA PRO A 45 3.94 -14.07 9.37
C PRO A 45 2.87 -13.43 10.26
N PRO A 46 3.21 -12.36 11.01
CA PRO A 46 2.23 -11.63 11.81
C PRO A 46 1.06 -11.11 10.97
N MET A 47 -0.17 -11.21 11.50
CA MET A 47 -1.35 -10.62 10.89
C MET A 47 -1.98 -9.64 11.87
N GLY A 48 -2.31 -8.43 11.43
CA GLY A 48 -2.80 -7.40 12.34
C GLY A 48 -3.10 -6.08 11.64
N TRP A 49 -2.87 -4.99 12.35
CA TRP A 49 -3.10 -3.63 11.90
C TRP A 49 -2.03 -2.68 12.45
N SER A 50 -1.67 -1.64 11.68
CA SER A 50 -0.76 -0.57 12.06
C SER A 50 -1.41 0.79 11.88
N SER A 51 -1.20 1.71 12.82
CA SER A 51 -1.84 3.03 12.80
C SER A 51 -1.27 4.02 11.79
N TRP A 52 -0.13 3.72 11.17
CA TRP A 52 0.61 4.70 10.35
C TRP A 52 -0.14 5.16 9.10
N SER A 53 -0.82 4.26 8.39
CA SER A 53 -1.38 4.63 7.09
C SER A 53 -2.66 5.45 7.27
N ALA A 54 -3.65 4.95 8.04
CA ALA A 54 -4.93 5.63 8.23
C ALA A 54 -4.89 6.78 9.26
N LEU A 55 -4.32 6.56 10.45
CA LEU A 55 -4.48 7.51 11.57
C LEU A 55 -3.33 8.53 11.72
N ARG A 56 -2.21 8.37 11.00
CA ARG A 56 -1.02 9.23 11.23
C ARG A 56 -1.35 10.71 11.21
N GLU A 57 -0.72 11.43 12.14
CA GLU A 57 -0.79 12.90 12.27
C GLU A 57 -2.20 13.51 12.40
N GLY A 58 -3.24 12.68 12.54
CA GLY A 58 -4.63 13.10 12.73
C GLY A 58 -4.99 13.34 14.19
N SER A 59 -6.14 13.98 14.41
CA SER A 59 -6.81 14.05 15.72
C SER A 59 -7.19 12.68 16.28
N ASP A 60 -7.10 11.64 15.44
CA ASP A 60 -7.69 10.33 15.71
C ASP A 60 -6.66 9.31 16.21
N LEU A 61 -5.35 9.63 16.14
CA LEU A 61 -4.30 8.88 16.85
C LEU A 61 -4.39 9.15 18.36
N THR A 62 -5.37 8.52 18.99
CA THR A 62 -5.72 8.64 20.40
C THR A 62 -6.06 7.26 20.96
N GLU A 63 -6.10 7.12 22.28
CA GLU A 63 -6.53 5.87 22.90
C GLU A 63 -7.94 5.44 22.45
N ALA A 64 -8.85 6.40 22.25
CA ALA A 64 -10.19 6.11 21.74
C ALA A 64 -10.17 5.61 20.29
N GLY A 65 -9.37 6.23 19.43
CA GLY A 65 -9.18 5.78 18.04
C GLY A 65 -8.61 4.37 17.98
N ILE A 66 -7.53 4.09 18.72
CA ILE A 66 -6.92 2.75 18.77
C ILE A 66 -7.90 1.69 19.29
N ARG A 67 -8.73 2.03 20.30
CA ARG A 67 -9.77 1.11 20.79
C ARG A 67 -10.84 0.82 19.74
N ALA A 68 -11.25 1.82 18.94
CA ALA A 68 -12.21 1.61 17.87
C ALA A 68 -11.68 0.66 16.79
N GLU A 69 -10.41 0.81 16.41
CA GLU A 69 -9.72 -0.09 15.48
C GLU A 69 -9.59 -1.51 16.05
N ALA A 70 -9.24 -1.63 17.34
CA ALA A 70 -9.17 -2.91 18.03
C ALA A 70 -10.53 -3.64 18.09
N ASP A 71 -11.61 -2.92 18.36
CA ASP A 71 -12.96 -3.48 18.38
C ASP A 71 -13.41 -3.94 16.99
N ALA A 72 -13.07 -3.17 15.95
CA ALA A 72 -13.30 -3.54 14.56
C ALA A 72 -12.51 -4.80 14.19
N LEU A 73 -11.22 -4.87 14.53
CA LEU A 73 -10.39 -6.06 14.28
C LEU A 73 -10.92 -7.28 15.03
N HIS A 74 -11.23 -7.15 16.31
CA HIS A 74 -11.79 -8.22 17.15
C HIS A 74 -13.08 -8.79 16.54
N SER A 75 -14.03 -7.91 16.22
CA SER A 75 -15.36 -8.33 15.75
C SER A 75 -15.37 -8.84 14.30
N LYS A 76 -14.55 -8.26 13.42
CA LYS A 76 -14.59 -8.52 11.98
C LYS A 76 -13.54 -9.56 11.53
N LEU A 77 -12.31 -9.48 12.05
CA LEU A 77 -11.14 -10.13 11.45
C LEU A 77 -10.43 -11.15 12.34
N GLN A 78 -10.51 -11.05 13.67
CA GLN A 78 -9.70 -11.88 14.58
C GLN A 78 -9.88 -13.39 14.39
N LYS A 79 -11.12 -13.84 14.11
CA LYS A 79 -11.44 -15.26 13.82
C LYS A 79 -10.75 -15.82 12.56
N TYR A 80 -10.09 -14.98 11.78
CA TYR A 80 -9.33 -15.34 10.58
C TYR A 80 -7.80 -15.27 10.78
N GLY A 81 -7.32 -14.87 11.96
CA GLY A 81 -5.89 -14.89 12.32
C GLY A 81 -5.29 -13.52 12.67
N TYR A 82 -5.94 -12.42 12.29
CA TYR A 82 -5.50 -11.07 12.63
C TYR A 82 -5.52 -10.87 14.14
N SER A 83 -4.40 -10.47 14.74
CA SER A 83 -4.30 -10.38 16.20
C SER A 83 -3.46 -9.21 16.70
N TYR A 84 -2.60 -8.61 15.89
CA TYR A 84 -1.77 -7.48 16.33
C TYR A 84 -2.47 -6.13 16.12
N ILE A 85 -2.39 -5.25 17.11
CA ILE A 85 -2.70 -3.82 17.02
C ILE A 85 -1.39 -3.07 17.31
N ASN A 86 -0.77 -2.56 16.26
CA ASN A 86 0.51 -1.85 16.33
C ASN A 86 0.26 -0.34 16.32
N ILE A 87 0.72 0.34 17.37
CA ILE A 87 0.70 1.80 17.43
C ILE A 87 2.02 2.31 16.90
N ASP A 88 1.97 2.91 15.73
CA ASP A 88 3.13 3.49 15.04
C ASP A 88 3.53 4.84 15.67
N ALA A 89 4.39 5.63 15.01
CA ALA A 89 4.90 6.88 15.55
C ALA A 89 3.80 7.85 16.01
N GLY A 90 4.06 8.58 17.11
CA GLY A 90 3.16 9.60 17.67
C GLY A 90 2.41 9.22 18.95
N TRP A 91 2.76 8.08 19.58
CA TRP A 91 2.23 7.66 20.89
C TRP A 91 2.90 8.34 22.09
N SER A 92 4.09 8.91 21.89
CA SER A 92 4.90 9.62 22.88
C SER A 92 5.07 11.10 22.55
N ASP A 93 5.26 11.92 23.58
CA ASP A 93 5.56 13.36 23.47
C ASP A 93 6.74 13.81 24.36
N HIS A 94 7.21 12.95 25.27
CA HIS A 94 8.31 13.25 26.19
C HIS A 94 9.10 12.00 26.60
N LEU A 95 10.20 12.23 27.33
CA LEU A 95 11.04 11.20 27.92
C LEU A 95 10.78 11.09 29.43
N ASP A 96 10.88 9.88 29.97
CA ASP A 96 10.89 9.64 31.40
C ASP A 96 12.23 10.06 32.05
N ALA A 97 12.30 9.93 33.38
CA ALA A 97 13.48 10.32 34.16
C ALA A 97 14.76 9.50 33.86
N TYR A 98 14.67 8.47 33.01
CA TYR A 98 15.78 7.62 32.58
C TYR A 98 16.07 7.73 31.08
N GLY A 99 15.48 8.73 30.41
CA GLY A 99 15.65 8.95 28.97
C GLY A 99 14.89 7.99 28.08
N ARG A 100 13.83 7.36 28.59
CA ARG A 100 12.97 6.46 27.81
C ARG A 100 11.70 7.15 27.34
N TRP A 101 11.24 6.89 26.12
CA TRP A 101 9.97 7.45 25.63
C TRP A 101 8.80 7.09 26.53
N ALA A 102 8.05 8.12 26.93
CA ALA A 102 6.86 8.04 27.76
C ALA A 102 5.60 8.42 26.97
N TRP A 103 4.45 7.93 27.42
CA TRP A 103 3.16 8.12 26.73
C TRP A 103 2.71 9.58 26.75
N ASP A 104 2.21 10.07 25.62
CA ASP A 104 1.44 11.31 25.55
C ASP A 104 0.12 11.11 26.30
N THR A 105 0.06 11.56 27.55
CA THR A 105 -1.13 11.42 28.41
C THR A 105 -2.31 12.29 27.98
N THR A 106 -2.11 13.22 27.04
CA THR A 106 -3.21 13.98 26.43
C THR A 106 -3.96 13.11 25.42
N ARG A 107 -3.23 12.34 24.61
CA ARG A 107 -3.80 11.41 23.61
C ARG A 107 -4.14 10.05 24.19
N PHE A 108 -3.37 9.58 25.16
CA PHE A 108 -3.45 8.28 25.81
C PHE A 108 -3.58 8.43 27.34
N PRO A 109 -4.74 8.89 27.84
CA PRO A 109 -4.91 9.25 29.24
C PRO A 109 -4.68 8.09 30.23
N HIS A 110 -4.82 6.83 29.80
CA HIS A 110 -4.56 5.67 30.65
C HIS A 110 -3.20 4.99 30.40
N GLY A 111 -2.45 5.44 29.38
CA GLY A 111 -1.13 4.93 29.01
C GLY A 111 -1.11 3.47 28.50
N GLY A 112 0.09 2.99 28.18
CA GLY A 112 0.30 1.73 27.48
C GLY A 112 -0.15 0.48 28.22
N ALA A 113 0.08 0.40 29.53
CA ALA A 113 -0.29 -0.79 30.31
C ALA A 113 -1.81 -1.01 30.35
N ALA A 114 -2.60 0.07 30.44
CA ALA A 114 -4.05 -0.02 30.41
C ALA A 114 -4.56 -0.39 29.01
N LEU A 115 -3.94 0.16 27.97
CA LEU A 115 -4.27 -0.16 26.58
C LEU A 115 -3.92 -1.62 26.24
N ALA A 116 -2.74 -2.10 26.63
CA ALA A 116 -2.35 -3.50 26.49
C ALA A 116 -3.32 -4.43 27.22
N SER A 117 -3.69 -4.11 28.46
CA SER A 117 -4.67 -4.88 29.24
C SER A 117 -6.02 -4.96 28.52
N TYR A 118 -6.45 -3.87 27.89
CA TYR A 118 -7.67 -3.86 27.06
C TYR A 118 -7.55 -4.78 25.85
N LEU A 119 -6.47 -4.63 25.07
CA LEU A 119 -6.21 -5.43 23.87
C LEU A 119 -6.11 -6.93 24.21
N HIS A 120 -5.38 -7.28 25.26
CA HIS A 120 -5.28 -8.66 25.75
C HIS A 120 -6.63 -9.20 26.24
N GLY A 121 -7.48 -8.34 26.82
CA GLY A 121 -8.86 -8.69 27.20
C GLY A 121 -9.74 -9.09 26.02
N LEU A 122 -9.46 -8.57 24.81
CA LEU A 122 -10.07 -8.98 23.55
C LEU A 122 -9.38 -10.20 22.90
N GLY A 123 -8.30 -10.70 23.50
CA GLY A 123 -7.43 -11.73 22.90
C GLY A 123 -6.56 -11.21 21.75
N LEU A 124 -6.39 -9.88 21.64
CA LEU A 124 -5.48 -9.24 20.70
C LEU A 124 -4.09 -9.08 21.33
N LYS A 125 -3.13 -8.64 20.52
CA LYS A 125 -1.73 -8.42 20.88
C LYS A 125 -1.36 -6.96 20.66
N PHE A 126 -0.51 -6.42 21.52
CA PHE A 126 -0.16 -5.01 21.53
C PHE A 126 1.22 -4.77 20.91
N GLY A 127 1.31 -3.86 19.94
CA GLY A 127 2.56 -3.44 19.32
C GLY A 127 2.90 -1.96 19.50
N ILE A 128 4.20 -1.65 19.54
CA ILE A 128 4.70 -0.29 19.75
C ILE A 128 5.87 0.04 18.83
N TYR A 129 5.98 1.31 18.44
CA TYR A 129 7.04 1.87 17.61
C TYR A 129 8.14 2.56 18.42
N LEU A 130 9.41 2.44 17.98
CA LEU A 130 10.55 3.20 18.53
C LEU A 130 11.65 3.41 17.47
N THR A 131 12.57 4.34 17.72
CA THR A 131 13.79 4.56 16.91
C THR A 131 15.07 4.25 17.72
N PRO A 132 16.13 3.68 17.12
CA PRO A 132 17.36 3.35 17.82
C PRO A 132 18.14 4.58 18.33
N GLY A 133 19.03 4.32 19.30
CA GLY A 133 19.97 5.30 19.83
C GLY A 133 19.53 5.98 21.12
N VAL A 134 20.35 6.93 21.58
CA VAL A 134 20.06 7.80 22.72
C VAL A 134 19.40 9.07 22.20
N PRO A 135 18.15 9.39 22.59
CA PRO A 135 17.50 10.63 22.18
C PRO A 135 18.38 11.84 22.50
N ILE A 136 18.49 12.79 21.56
CA ILE A 136 19.39 13.94 21.68
C ILE A 136 19.12 14.75 22.96
N ASP A 137 17.86 14.92 23.34
CA ASP A 137 17.51 15.70 24.53
C ASP A 137 17.84 14.96 25.84
N ALA A 138 17.67 13.63 25.86
CA ALA A 138 18.10 12.78 26.98
C ALA A 138 19.62 12.89 27.23
N TYR A 139 20.40 12.92 26.15
CA TYR A 139 21.85 13.12 26.20
C TYR A 139 22.23 14.51 26.73
N LYS A 140 21.55 15.58 26.26
CA LYS A 140 21.82 16.96 26.70
C LYS A 140 21.57 17.13 28.19
N GLU A 141 20.51 16.52 28.70
CA GLU A 141 20.17 16.51 30.13
C GLU A 141 21.03 15.55 30.95
N ASN A 142 21.80 14.69 30.26
CA ASN A 142 22.62 13.63 30.85
C ASN A 142 21.82 12.77 31.84
N LEU A 143 20.64 12.31 31.42
CA LEU A 143 19.75 11.54 32.29
C LEU A 143 20.43 10.23 32.77
N PRO A 144 20.10 9.75 33.99
CA PRO A 144 20.68 8.53 34.53
C PRO A 144 20.14 7.28 33.83
N ILE A 145 20.95 6.23 33.73
CA ILE A 145 20.52 4.91 33.26
C ILE A 145 20.00 4.12 34.46
N GLN A 146 18.73 3.73 34.41
CA GLN A 146 18.02 3.07 35.51
C GLN A 146 18.80 1.87 36.06
N GLY A 147 19.00 1.82 37.38
CA GLY A 147 19.64 0.69 38.05
C GLY A 147 21.17 0.66 37.95
N THR A 148 21.80 1.69 37.39
CA THR A 148 23.25 1.78 37.21
C THR A 148 23.82 3.09 37.78
N PRO A 149 25.15 3.20 37.96
CA PRO A 149 25.80 4.48 38.28
C PRO A 149 26.07 5.35 37.02
N TYR A 150 25.71 4.88 35.82
CA TYR A 150 26.02 5.51 34.55
C TYR A 150 24.91 6.45 34.06
N HIS A 151 25.26 7.36 33.17
CA HIS A 151 24.36 8.31 32.51
C HIS A 151 24.48 8.22 30.99
N LEU A 152 23.55 8.86 30.30
CA LEU A 152 23.47 8.75 28.84
C LEU A 152 24.68 9.33 28.09
N GLN A 153 25.41 10.30 28.66
CA GLN A 153 26.68 10.77 28.07
C GLN A 153 27.81 9.75 28.20
N ASP A 154 27.72 8.79 29.14
CA ASP A 154 28.76 7.77 29.32
C ASP A 154 28.74 6.72 28.20
N ILE A 155 27.59 6.54 27.54
CA ILE A 155 27.34 5.49 26.54
C ILE A 155 27.13 6.02 25.13
N ALA A 156 26.88 7.32 24.93
CA ALA A 156 26.56 7.87 23.62
C ALA A 156 27.81 8.40 22.87
N ASP A 157 27.85 8.19 21.55
CA ASP A 157 28.77 8.83 20.63
C ASP A 157 28.04 9.98 19.89
N PRO A 158 28.22 11.24 20.31
CA PRO A 158 27.53 12.38 19.73
C PRO A 158 28.03 12.75 18.33
N THR A 159 29.10 12.11 17.84
CA THR A 159 29.66 12.37 16.51
C THR A 159 29.00 11.55 15.41
N ARG A 160 28.14 10.60 15.79
CA ARG A 160 27.48 9.68 14.87
C ARG A 160 25.97 9.64 15.11
N PRO A 161 25.16 9.63 14.04
CA PRO A 161 23.73 9.47 14.18
C PRO A 161 23.39 8.09 14.76
N GLY A 162 22.43 8.08 15.68
CA GLY A 162 21.89 6.88 16.31
C GLY A 162 20.82 6.19 15.49
N ASN A 163 20.30 6.82 14.45
CA ASN A 163 19.35 6.24 13.50
C ASN A 163 19.32 7.10 12.22
N THR A 164 18.58 6.68 11.20
CA THR A 164 18.50 7.39 9.92
C THR A 164 17.60 8.63 9.93
N HIS A 165 16.82 8.87 10.99
CA HIS A 165 16.06 10.11 11.22
C HIS A 165 16.92 11.24 11.81
N ASN A 166 18.09 10.90 12.38
CA ASN A 166 19.05 11.84 12.96
C ASN A 166 18.48 12.64 14.17
N ASP A 167 17.64 12.00 14.97
CA ASP A 167 17.07 12.53 16.23
C ASP A 167 17.69 11.89 17.50
N ALA A 168 18.63 10.95 17.31
CA ALA A 168 19.34 10.25 18.38
C ALA A 168 20.85 10.18 18.10
N TYR A 169 21.64 9.97 19.14
CA TYR A 169 23.06 9.65 19.07
C TYR A 169 23.29 8.14 19.14
N ARG A 170 24.37 7.68 18.50
CA ARG A 170 24.74 6.27 18.49
C ARG A 170 25.12 5.79 19.89
N ILE A 171 24.72 4.57 20.25
CA ILE A 171 25.16 3.91 21.48
C ILE A 171 26.50 3.20 21.24
N ASP A 172 27.48 3.45 22.10
CA ASP A 172 28.74 2.73 22.18
C ASP A 172 28.59 1.54 23.15
N TYR A 173 28.23 0.38 22.59
CA TYR A 173 28.08 -0.86 23.37
C TYR A 173 29.39 -1.42 23.96
N SER A 174 30.54 -0.76 23.76
CA SER A 174 31.76 -1.07 24.52
C SER A 174 31.76 -0.47 25.93
N LYS A 175 30.82 0.46 26.22
CA LYS A 175 30.71 1.16 27.50
C LYS A 175 29.81 0.39 28.46
N PRO A 176 30.17 0.33 29.75
CA PRO A 176 29.26 -0.19 30.76
C PRO A 176 28.03 0.72 30.89
N GLY A 177 26.85 0.13 31.13
CA GLY A 177 25.56 0.84 31.13
C GLY A 177 24.83 0.81 29.78
N ALA A 178 25.52 0.55 28.67
CA ALA A 178 24.91 0.58 27.33
C ALA A 178 23.85 -0.52 27.15
N GLN A 179 24.16 -1.76 27.54
CA GLN A 179 23.20 -2.87 27.48
C GLN A 179 22.08 -2.69 28.50
N GLU A 180 22.40 -2.18 29.69
CA GLU A 180 21.43 -1.92 30.76
C GLU A 180 20.41 -0.85 30.36
N TYR A 181 20.80 0.15 29.56
CA TYR A 181 19.87 1.13 29.01
C TYR A 181 18.83 0.48 28.08
N ILE A 182 19.27 -0.41 27.17
CA ILE A 182 18.35 -1.16 26.30
C ILE A 182 17.52 -2.16 27.11
N GLN A 183 18.10 -2.82 28.11
CA GLN A 183 17.37 -3.69 29.02
C GLN A 183 16.27 -2.92 29.75
N GLY A 184 16.54 -1.69 30.20
CA GLY A 184 15.55 -0.83 30.85
C GLY A 184 14.35 -0.51 29.95
N TYR A 185 14.53 -0.38 28.64
CA TYR A 185 13.41 -0.28 27.69
C TYR A 185 12.66 -1.60 27.55
N ALA A 186 13.38 -2.71 27.34
CA ALA A 186 12.76 -4.02 27.15
C ALA A 186 11.92 -4.43 28.37
N ASP A 187 12.43 -4.22 29.58
CA ASP A 187 11.73 -4.47 30.84
C ASP A 187 10.48 -3.57 30.98
N LEU A 188 10.57 -2.30 30.57
CA LEU A 188 9.43 -1.38 30.58
C LEU A 188 8.34 -1.87 29.63
N PHE A 189 8.69 -2.23 28.40
CA PHE A 189 7.75 -2.75 27.41
C PHE A 189 7.15 -4.10 27.83
N ALA A 190 7.95 -4.97 28.44
CA ALA A 190 7.46 -6.20 29.03
C ALA A 190 6.47 -5.93 30.19
N SER A 191 6.74 -4.91 31.02
CA SER A 191 5.85 -4.50 32.12
C SER A 191 4.51 -3.95 31.63
N TRP A 192 4.48 -3.30 30.46
CA TRP A 192 3.24 -2.86 29.82
C TRP A 192 2.50 -4.00 29.15
N GLY A 193 3.15 -5.11 28.83
CA GLY A 193 2.54 -6.20 28.09
C GLY A 193 2.68 -6.04 26.57
N VAL A 194 3.71 -5.38 26.06
CA VAL A 194 4.00 -5.33 24.62
C VAL A 194 4.27 -6.74 24.07
N ASP A 195 3.73 -7.06 22.90
CA ASP A 195 3.93 -8.32 22.16
C ASP A 195 4.71 -8.13 20.85
N TYR A 196 4.86 -6.88 20.40
CA TYR A 196 5.44 -6.51 19.12
C TYR A 196 6.17 -5.16 19.23
N ILE A 197 7.41 -5.09 18.73
CA ILE A 197 8.21 -3.87 18.70
C ILE A 197 8.61 -3.63 17.24
N LYS A 198 8.18 -2.50 16.69
CA LYS A 198 8.69 -1.98 15.42
C LYS A 198 9.80 -0.98 15.72
N MET A 199 11.00 -1.29 15.26
CA MET A 199 12.16 -0.42 15.35
C MET A 199 12.39 0.25 14.01
N ASP A 200 12.22 1.56 13.92
CA ASP A 200 12.31 2.30 12.67
C ASP A 200 13.62 3.07 12.52
N PHE A 201 13.92 3.49 11.29
CA PHE A 201 15.17 4.17 10.96
C PHE A 201 16.46 3.43 11.37
N VAL A 202 16.44 2.08 11.41
CA VAL A 202 17.56 1.23 11.86
C VAL A 202 18.81 1.41 11.00
N GLY A 203 18.74 1.16 9.69
CA GLY A 203 19.93 1.25 8.83
C GLY A 203 21.09 0.29 9.19
N PRO A 204 22.05 0.07 8.27
CA PRO A 204 22.16 0.71 6.95
C PRO A 204 21.08 0.26 5.96
N GLY A 205 20.74 1.11 4.98
CA GLY A 205 19.84 0.76 3.88
C GLY A 205 19.27 1.95 3.07
N GLY A 206 18.43 1.67 2.07
CA GLY A 206 17.66 2.68 1.31
C GLY A 206 18.43 3.76 0.52
N GLY A 207 19.77 3.68 0.47
CA GLY A 207 20.61 4.67 -0.19
C GLY A 207 20.78 6.01 0.56
N LEU A 208 20.27 6.14 1.79
CA LEU A 208 20.40 7.34 2.61
C LEU A 208 20.74 7.00 4.08
N VAL A 209 21.79 7.67 4.57
CA VAL A 209 22.27 7.89 5.97
C VAL A 209 23.38 6.94 6.52
N PRO A 210 24.44 7.49 7.17
CA PRO A 210 25.58 6.76 7.76
C PRO A 210 25.33 6.03 9.10
N ALA A 211 24.09 5.96 9.59
CA ALA A 211 23.78 5.23 10.82
C ALA A 211 23.96 3.71 10.60
N ASP A 212 24.55 3.04 11.59
CA ASP A 212 24.77 1.59 11.60
C ASP A 212 24.33 1.04 12.95
N ASN A 213 23.08 0.57 12.98
CA ASN A 213 22.40 0.09 14.17
C ASN A 213 22.33 -1.44 14.26
N ARG A 214 23.16 -2.15 13.49
CA ARG A 214 23.37 -3.60 13.70
C ARG A 214 23.75 -3.93 15.16
N PRO A 215 24.64 -3.17 15.84
CA PRO A 215 24.90 -3.40 17.27
C PRO A 215 23.66 -3.17 18.14
N ASP A 216 22.87 -2.13 17.86
CA ASP A 216 21.63 -1.88 18.59
C ASP A 216 20.65 -3.05 18.43
N MET A 217 20.49 -3.60 17.23
CA MET A 217 19.52 -4.68 17.01
C MET A 217 19.95 -5.95 17.74
N LYS A 218 21.25 -6.21 17.84
CA LYS A 218 21.78 -7.27 18.70
C LYS A 218 21.44 -7.02 20.18
N ALA A 219 21.64 -5.80 20.68
CA ALA A 219 21.36 -5.44 22.06
C ALA A 219 19.86 -5.55 22.39
N TRP A 220 18.98 -5.10 21.49
CA TRP A 220 17.53 -5.24 21.60
C TRP A 220 17.08 -6.70 21.59
N HIS A 221 17.62 -7.51 20.68
CA HIS A 221 17.34 -8.95 20.64
C HIS A 221 17.69 -9.65 21.97
N GLU A 222 18.88 -9.37 22.51
CA GLU A 222 19.33 -9.90 23.79
C GLU A 222 18.45 -9.41 24.96
N ALA A 223 18.13 -8.12 24.98
CA ALA A 223 17.31 -7.51 26.02
C ALA A 223 15.88 -8.06 26.05
N ILE A 224 15.26 -8.20 24.87
CA ILE A 224 13.93 -8.83 24.70
C ILE A 224 13.97 -10.26 25.26
N GLY A 225 14.98 -11.05 24.88
CA GLY A 225 15.15 -12.42 25.38
C GLY A 225 15.28 -12.48 26.90
N ALA A 226 16.00 -11.53 27.51
CA ALA A 226 16.21 -11.47 28.96
C ALA A 226 14.93 -11.13 29.75
N THR A 227 13.93 -10.46 29.14
CA THR A 227 12.66 -10.18 29.82
C THR A 227 11.83 -11.45 30.10
N GLY A 228 12.07 -12.53 29.36
CA GLY A 228 11.24 -13.75 29.38
C GLY A 228 9.85 -13.58 28.75
N ARG A 229 9.49 -12.40 28.23
CA ARG A 229 8.25 -12.16 27.49
C ARG A 229 8.51 -12.26 25.98
N PRO A 230 7.80 -13.14 25.25
CA PRO A 230 7.87 -13.18 23.80
C PRO A 230 7.43 -11.84 23.18
N MET A 231 8.34 -11.15 22.49
CA MET A 231 8.05 -9.94 21.72
C MET A 231 8.61 -10.08 20.31
N HIS A 232 7.78 -9.87 19.30
CA HIS A 232 8.21 -9.87 17.90
C HIS A 232 8.99 -8.58 17.63
N LEU A 233 10.21 -8.68 17.11
CA LEU A 233 11.02 -7.51 16.74
C LEU A 233 11.01 -7.34 15.21
N GLU A 234 10.37 -6.27 14.75
CA GLU A 234 10.36 -5.82 13.36
C GLU A 234 11.33 -4.66 13.15
N LEU A 235 12.06 -4.69 12.03
CA LEU A 235 12.98 -3.62 11.65
C LEU A 235 12.44 -2.81 10.48
N SER A 236 12.61 -1.50 10.56
CA SER A 236 12.21 -0.50 9.58
C SER A 236 13.30 0.59 9.54
N ASN A 237 13.45 1.41 8.51
CA ASN A 237 12.74 1.41 7.24
C ASN A 237 13.48 0.53 6.23
N SER A 238 13.86 1.06 5.06
CA SER A 238 14.41 0.29 3.95
C SER A 238 15.79 -0.29 4.28
N LEU A 239 15.88 -1.56 4.68
CA LEU A 239 17.15 -2.14 5.11
C LEU A 239 18.02 -2.62 3.93
N SER A 240 19.33 -2.64 4.18
CA SER A 240 20.32 -3.17 3.24
C SER A 240 20.24 -4.69 3.18
N MET A 241 20.09 -5.22 1.97
CA MET A 241 20.15 -6.67 1.70
C MET A 241 21.54 -7.26 1.98
N ALA A 242 22.61 -6.44 1.91
CA ALA A 242 23.97 -6.88 2.22
C ALA A 242 24.12 -7.32 3.70
N ASP A 243 23.20 -6.90 4.56
CA ASP A 243 23.24 -7.11 6.01
C ASP A 243 22.18 -8.12 6.49
N VAL A 244 21.52 -8.83 5.57
CA VAL A 244 20.40 -9.74 5.87
C VAL A 244 20.73 -10.84 6.87
N SER A 245 21.97 -11.33 6.89
CA SER A 245 22.42 -12.30 7.91
C SER A 245 22.34 -11.74 9.34
N THR A 246 22.54 -10.43 9.50
CA THR A 246 22.39 -9.75 10.79
C THR A 246 20.90 -9.59 11.12
N TRP A 247 20.08 -9.16 10.16
CA TRP A 247 18.64 -8.99 10.37
C TRP A 247 17.97 -10.31 10.77
N GLN A 248 18.27 -11.40 10.06
CA GLN A 248 17.80 -12.76 10.40
C GLN A 248 18.25 -13.25 11.78
N ALA A 249 19.39 -12.77 12.28
CA ALA A 249 19.94 -13.20 13.57
C ALA A 249 19.44 -12.35 14.75
N THR A 250 18.90 -11.16 14.48
CA THR A 250 18.58 -10.16 15.51
C THR A 250 17.12 -9.69 15.48
N SER A 251 16.31 -10.17 14.54
CA SER A 251 14.91 -9.75 14.40
C SER A 251 14.03 -10.87 13.85
N ASN A 252 12.72 -10.62 13.81
CA ASN A 252 11.72 -11.53 13.29
C ASN A 252 11.15 -11.08 11.94
N SER A 253 11.23 -9.80 11.61
CA SER A 253 10.95 -9.27 10.26
C SER A 253 11.75 -8.00 9.99
N TRP A 254 11.88 -7.64 8.71
CA TRP A 254 12.55 -6.40 8.27
C TRP A 254 11.93 -5.84 7.00
N ARG A 255 11.76 -4.52 6.95
CA ARG A 255 11.28 -3.77 5.80
C ARG A 255 12.29 -3.82 4.65
N THR A 256 11.84 -4.27 3.49
CA THR A 256 12.68 -4.42 2.29
C THR A 256 12.83 -3.13 1.48
N GLY A 257 11.97 -2.15 1.72
CA GLY A 257 11.88 -0.91 0.96
C GLY A 257 11.21 0.23 1.73
N GLY A 258 11.07 1.37 1.07
CA GLY A 258 10.49 2.58 1.66
C GLY A 258 8.98 2.46 1.83
N ASP A 259 8.39 3.40 2.56
CA ASP A 259 6.96 3.47 2.84
C ASP A 259 6.07 3.20 1.62
N ILE A 260 5.04 2.37 1.82
CA ILE A 260 4.03 2.10 0.80
C ILE A 260 3.11 3.29 0.60
N GLU A 261 3.04 4.21 1.55
CA GLU A 261 2.16 5.35 1.46
C GLU A 261 2.64 6.36 0.40
N CYS A 262 1.67 6.94 -0.31
CA CYS A 262 1.97 7.90 -1.37
C CYS A 262 2.29 9.30 -0.81
N TYR A 263 1.87 9.57 0.44
CA TYR A 263 1.85 10.88 1.07
C TYR A 263 1.23 11.95 0.18
N CYS A 264 0.20 11.59 -0.60
CA CYS A 264 -0.24 12.37 -1.73
C CYS A 264 -1.34 13.39 -1.41
N GLY A 265 -1.87 13.36 -0.19
CA GLY A 265 -2.75 14.38 0.36
C GLY A 265 -2.03 15.65 0.81
N VAL A 266 -2.83 16.64 1.22
CA VAL A 266 -2.34 17.93 1.74
C VAL A 266 -1.51 17.72 3.00
N ASN A 267 -0.34 18.36 3.05
CA ASN A 267 0.67 18.20 4.10
C ASN A 267 1.04 16.73 4.38
N GLY A 268 0.92 15.81 3.40
CA GLY A 268 1.21 14.40 3.62
C GLY A 268 0.08 13.60 4.29
N SER A 269 -1.13 14.17 4.35
CA SER A 269 -2.35 13.51 4.85
C SER A 269 -2.49 12.06 4.34
N SER A 270 -3.08 11.23 5.19
CA SER A 270 -3.37 9.81 4.99
C SER A 270 -4.21 9.48 3.76
N THR A 271 -4.89 10.44 3.13
CA THR A 271 -5.77 10.13 1.99
C THR A 271 -5.32 10.83 0.70
N PRO A 272 -5.06 10.11 -0.40
CA PRO A 272 -5.05 8.65 -0.50
C PRO A 272 -3.98 7.98 0.36
N LEU A 273 -4.20 6.74 0.82
CA LEU A 273 -3.21 5.99 1.59
C LEU A 273 -1.98 5.68 0.75
N THR A 274 -2.19 5.07 -0.42
CA THR A 274 -1.13 4.64 -1.33
C THR A 274 -1.47 4.96 -2.80
N SER A 275 -0.68 4.43 -3.73
CA SER A 275 -0.95 4.47 -5.17
C SER A 275 -0.46 3.19 -5.83
N TRP A 276 -1.00 2.83 -7.00
CA TRP A 276 -0.51 1.69 -7.78
C TRP A 276 1.00 1.75 -8.01
N ARG A 277 1.56 2.94 -8.23
CA ARG A 277 3.00 3.13 -8.40
C ARG A 277 3.79 2.71 -7.16
N ARG A 278 3.33 3.13 -5.97
CA ARG A 278 3.98 2.78 -4.70
C ARG A 278 3.98 1.29 -4.49
N PHE A 279 2.82 0.66 -4.64
CA PHE A 279 2.66 -0.78 -4.46
C PHE A 279 3.39 -1.59 -5.55
N SER A 280 3.26 -1.25 -6.84
CA SER A 280 3.85 -2.04 -7.94
C SER A 280 5.37 -2.17 -7.87
N SER A 281 6.06 -1.24 -7.17
CA SER A 281 7.49 -1.38 -6.87
C SER A 281 7.82 -2.63 -6.03
N ARG A 282 6.86 -3.18 -5.29
CA ARG A 282 7.04 -4.37 -4.45
C ARG A 282 7.29 -5.64 -5.24
N PHE A 283 6.84 -5.73 -6.49
CA PHE A 283 7.11 -6.91 -7.31
C PHE A 283 8.61 -7.22 -7.46
N ASP A 284 9.44 -6.19 -7.64
CA ASP A 284 10.89 -6.37 -7.71
C ASP A 284 11.48 -6.69 -6.33
N GLN A 285 11.01 -6.02 -5.28
CA GLN A 285 11.45 -6.32 -3.92
C GLN A 285 11.14 -7.77 -3.51
N VAL A 286 9.94 -8.28 -3.81
CA VAL A 286 9.56 -9.67 -3.52
C VAL A 286 10.51 -10.64 -4.21
N ALA A 287 10.79 -10.42 -5.49
CA ALA A 287 11.70 -11.29 -6.23
C ALA A 287 13.14 -11.25 -5.68
N ASP A 288 13.64 -10.07 -5.31
CA ASP A 288 15.01 -9.90 -4.87
C ASP A 288 15.23 -10.40 -3.41
N TRP A 289 14.22 -10.26 -2.54
CA TRP A 289 14.30 -10.64 -1.13
C TRP A 289 13.84 -12.08 -0.81
N GLN A 290 13.15 -12.74 -1.75
CA GLN A 290 12.66 -14.12 -1.60
C GLN A 290 13.66 -15.11 -0.97
N PRO A 291 14.97 -15.11 -1.30
CA PRO A 291 15.91 -16.08 -0.72
C PRO A 291 16.13 -15.97 0.79
N TYR A 292 15.66 -14.89 1.42
CA TYR A 292 15.97 -14.57 2.82
C TYR A 292 14.79 -14.75 3.77
N GLY A 293 13.56 -14.86 3.25
CA GLY A 293 12.39 -15.15 4.07
C GLY A 293 12.35 -16.61 4.49
N ARG A 294 11.94 -16.86 5.74
CA ARG A 294 11.76 -18.20 6.32
C ARG A 294 10.89 -18.14 7.58
N PRO A 295 10.35 -19.26 8.07
CA PRO A 295 9.61 -19.28 9.33
C PRO A 295 10.38 -18.61 10.48
N GLY A 296 9.78 -17.57 11.07
CA GLY A 296 10.35 -16.77 12.16
C GLY A 296 11.29 -15.63 11.75
N ALA A 297 11.50 -15.41 10.44
CA ALA A 297 12.32 -14.35 9.86
C ALA A 297 11.74 -13.91 8.50
N PHE A 298 10.86 -12.91 8.51
CA PHE A 298 10.00 -12.56 7.37
C PHE A 298 10.45 -11.29 6.65
N ASN A 299 10.33 -11.29 5.33
CA ASN A 299 10.47 -10.07 4.54
C ASN A 299 9.20 -9.22 4.69
N ASP A 300 9.34 -8.00 5.19
CA ASP A 300 8.24 -7.04 5.30
C ASP A 300 8.22 -6.11 4.08
N TYR A 301 7.15 -6.20 3.29
CA TYR A 301 6.91 -5.33 2.14
C TYR A 301 6.00 -4.15 2.47
N ASP A 302 5.83 -3.87 3.76
CA ASP A 302 5.02 -2.81 4.35
C ASP A 302 3.50 -3.07 4.30
N SER A 303 2.74 -2.16 4.92
CA SER A 303 1.30 -2.30 5.18
C SER A 303 0.44 -2.78 3.99
N LEU A 304 -0.57 -3.59 4.30
CA LEU A 304 -1.61 -4.05 3.39
C LEU A 304 -2.77 -3.03 3.36
N GLU A 305 -3.01 -2.43 2.20
CA GLU A 305 -3.95 -1.32 2.02
C GLU A 305 -5.25 -1.78 1.37
N VAL A 306 -6.06 -2.54 2.12
CA VAL A 306 -7.36 -3.06 1.67
C VAL A 306 -8.48 -2.43 2.50
N GLY A 307 -9.11 -1.39 1.95
CA GLY A 307 -10.26 -0.72 2.58
C GLY A 307 -10.52 0.65 1.97
N ASN A 308 -10.93 1.64 2.78
CA ASN A 308 -11.08 3.08 2.51
C ASN A 308 -11.65 3.51 1.13
N GLY A 309 -12.37 2.66 0.41
CA GLY A 309 -12.95 3.00 -0.90
C GLY A 309 -11.93 3.57 -1.90
N ASP A 310 -12.24 4.75 -2.47
CA ASP A 310 -11.34 5.49 -3.37
C ASP A 310 -10.19 6.19 -2.63
N ASP A 311 -10.28 6.33 -1.30
CA ASP A 311 -9.28 6.97 -0.46
C ASP A 311 -8.13 6.03 -0.06
N THR A 312 -8.20 4.74 -0.41
CA THR A 312 -6.99 3.90 -0.43
C THR A 312 -6.02 4.33 -1.53
N GLY A 313 -6.53 4.84 -2.66
CA GLY A 313 -5.74 5.09 -3.86
C GLY A 313 -5.44 3.84 -4.72
N LEU A 314 -6.10 2.71 -4.41
CA LEU A 314 -6.06 1.46 -5.18
C LEU A 314 -7.46 1.04 -5.63
N THR A 315 -7.56 0.59 -6.87
CA THR A 315 -8.76 -0.12 -7.35
C THR A 315 -8.94 -1.44 -6.61
N ARG A 316 -10.12 -2.05 -6.76
CA ARG A 316 -10.42 -3.35 -6.16
C ARG A 316 -9.45 -4.45 -6.63
N ASP A 317 -9.08 -4.44 -7.91
CA ASP A 317 -8.13 -5.39 -8.48
C ASP A 317 -6.72 -5.20 -7.94
N GLU A 318 -6.30 -3.95 -7.79
CA GLU A 318 -4.99 -3.61 -7.23
C GLU A 318 -4.88 -4.03 -5.76
N ARG A 319 -5.95 -3.88 -4.97
CA ARG A 319 -6.06 -4.42 -3.60
C ARG A 319 -5.92 -5.94 -3.56
N GLN A 320 -6.64 -6.65 -4.44
CA GLN A 320 -6.52 -8.11 -4.55
C GLN A 320 -5.10 -8.53 -4.97
N THR A 321 -4.48 -7.77 -5.88
CA THR A 321 -3.10 -7.97 -6.32
C THR A 321 -2.11 -7.76 -5.19
N GLN A 322 -2.28 -6.71 -4.37
CA GLN A 322 -1.45 -6.49 -3.18
C GLN A 322 -1.55 -7.67 -2.22
N MET A 323 -2.76 -8.05 -1.83
CA MET A 323 -2.95 -9.20 -0.92
C MET A 323 -2.39 -10.50 -1.50
N SER A 324 -2.56 -10.75 -2.81
CA SER A 324 -2.03 -11.95 -3.47
C SER A 324 -0.51 -11.98 -3.49
N LEU A 325 0.14 -10.84 -3.79
CA LEU A 325 1.59 -10.75 -3.83
C LEU A 325 2.19 -10.90 -2.43
N LEU A 326 1.64 -10.22 -1.42
CA LEU A 326 2.12 -10.31 -0.04
C LEU A 326 1.94 -11.71 0.54
N ALA A 327 0.80 -12.37 0.27
CA ALA A 327 0.57 -13.75 0.71
C ALA A 327 1.54 -14.74 0.04
N LEU A 328 1.85 -14.55 -1.25
CA LEU A 328 2.87 -15.36 -1.92
C LEU A 328 4.26 -15.14 -1.34
N ALA A 329 4.54 -13.94 -0.84
CA ALA A 329 5.82 -13.58 -0.25
C ALA A 329 5.91 -13.88 1.25
N ALA A 330 4.89 -14.50 1.86
CA ALA A 330 4.83 -14.78 3.30
C ALA A 330 5.16 -13.52 4.15
N SER A 331 4.62 -12.38 3.75
CA SER A 331 4.89 -11.10 4.39
C SER A 331 3.99 -10.88 5.60
N PRO A 332 4.40 -10.15 6.64
CA PRO A 332 3.46 -9.70 7.66
C PRO A 332 2.25 -9.00 7.03
N LEU A 333 1.03 -9.51 7.28
CA LEU A 333 -0.21 -8.91 6.79
C LEU A 333 -0.73 -7.90 7.83
N LEU A 334 -0.02 -6.79 7.97
CA LEU A 334 -0.41 -5.66 8.81
C LEU A 334 -1.25 -4.68 7.99
N LEU A 335 -2.52 -4.51 8.35
CA LEU A 335 -3.44 -3.59 7.66
C LEU A 335 -3.10 -2.13 7.99
N GLY A 336 -3.05 -1.26 6.98
CA GLY A 336 -2.90 0.20 7.16
C GLY A 336 -4.22 0.98 7.14
N THR A 337 -5.29 0.33 6.71
CA THR A 337 -6.63 0.90 6.47
C THR A 337 -7.39 1.25 7.77
N ASP A 338 -8.39 2.14 7.69
CA ASP A 338 -9.37 2.33 8.77
C ASP A 338 -10.31 1.11 8.83
N LEU A 339 -10.23 0.33 9.91
CA LEU A 339 -10.99 -0.92 10.04
C LEU A 339 -12.46 -0.67 10.35
N THR A 340 -12.81 0.52 10.83
CA THR A 340 -14.19 0.90 11.12
C THR A 340 -14.99 1.07 9.81
N GLU A 341 -14.32 1.52 8.75
CA GLU A 341 -14.89 1.82 7.43
C GLU A 341 -14.82 0.65 6.42
N LEU A 342 -14.41 -0.55 6.82
CA LEU A 342 -14.39 -1.73 5.93
C LEU A 342 -15.78 -2.07 5.38
N ASP A 343 -15.89 -2.15 4.05
CA ASP A 343 -17.11 -2.57 3.39
C ASP A 343 -17.20 -4.11 3.22
N ALA A 344 -18.32 -4.59 2.65
CA ALA A 344 -18.52 -6.02 2.44
C ALA A 344 -17.54 -6.65 1.42
N GLY A 345 -17.06 -5.86 0.46
CA GLY A 345 -16.05 -6.24 -0.51
C GLY A 345 -14.67 -6.39 0.13
N ASP A 346 -14.28 -5.44 0.98
CA ASP A 346 -13.02 -5.47 1.74
C ASP A 346 -12.99 -6.66 2.69
N LEU A 347 -14.07 -6.85 3.47
CA LEU A 347 -14.22 -7.99 4.36
C LEU A 347 -14.13 -9.31 3.60
N LYS A 348 -14.74 -9.41 2.40
CA LYS A 348 -14.62 -10.63 1.60
C LYS A 348 -13.16 -10.93 1.24
N MET A 349 -12.34 -9.91 0.97
CA MET A 349 -10.92 -10.12 0.68
C MET A 349 -10.15 -10.53 1.93
N LEU A 350 -10.25 -9.73 2.98
CA LEU A 350 -9.50 -9.89 4.23
C LEU A 350 -9.89 -11.15 5.02
N THR A 351 -11.02 -11.78 4.69
CA THR A 351 -11.48 -13.01 5.37
C THR A 351 -11.31 -14.27 4.52
N ASN A 352 -10.64 -14.17 3.36
CA ASN A 352 -10.42 -15.31 2.47
C ASN A 352 -9.37 -16.27 3.04
N ARG A 353 -9.84 -17.36 3.65
CA ARG A 353 -9.00 -18.40 4.28
C ARG A 353 -8.05 -19.09 3.31
N ASP A 354 -8.43 -19.24 2.04
CA ASP A 354 -7.58 -19.93 1.07
C ASP A 354 -6.35 -19.10 0.71
N VAL A 355 -6.50 -17.77 0.62
CA VAL A 355 -5.40 -16.82 0.39
C VAL A 355 -4.57 -16.63 1.64
N ILE A 356 -5.21 -16.48 2.81
CA ILE A 356 -4.49 -16.40 4.11
C ILE A 356 -3.65 -17.67 4.34
N ALA A 357 -4.15 -18.85 3.96
CA ALA A 357 -3.38 -20.08 4.10
C ALA A 357 -2.12 -20.11 3.22
N VAL A 358 -2.12 -19.40 2.09
CA VAL A 358 -0.91 -19.21 1.28
C VAL A 358 0.11 -18.40 2.06
N ASP A 359 -0.28 -17.30 2.70
CA ASP A 359 0.63 -16.50 3.52
C ASP A 359 1.19 -17.28 4.73
N GLN A 360 0.28 -17.97 5.43
CA GLN A 360 0.57 -18.63 6.70
C GLN A 360 1.30 -19.97 6.54
N ASP A 361 1.66 -20.38 5.32
CA ASP A 361 2.61 -21.49 5.09
C ASP A 361 4.07 -21.09 5.39
N ALA A 362 4.34 -19.78 5.52
CA ALA A 362 5.65 -19.19 5.79
C ALA A 362 6.73 -19.50 4.74
N ILE A 363 6.34 -19.71 3.48
CA ILE A 363 7.23 -19.97 2.34
C ILE A 363 7.14 -18.80 1.35
N ASP A 364 8.25 -18.13 1.07
CA ASP A 364 8.32 -17.08 0.06
C ASP A 364 8.36 -17.64 -1.38
N ALA A 365 7.51 -17.11 -2.26
CA ALA A 365 7.44 -17.50 -3.67
C ALA A 365 8.48 -16.82 -4.55
N SER A 366 9.10 -17.60 -5.44
CA SER A 366 10.07 -17.09 -6.42
C SER A 366 9.37 -16.55 -7.67
N ARG A 367 9.92 -15.48 -8.24
CA ARG A 367 9.48 -14.98 -9.56
C ARG A 367 10.02 -15.88 -10.67
N VAL A 368 9.14 -16.46 -11.47
CA VAL A 368 9.50 -17.35 -12.60
C VAL A 368 9.34 -16.69 -13.97
N SER A 369 8.62 -15.57 -14.05
CA SER A 369 8.49 -14.78 -15.28
C SER A 369 8.31 -13.29 -14.98
N LYS A 370 8.93 -12.44 -15.81
CA LYS A 370 8.73 -10.99 -15.85
C LYS A 370 8.72 -10.52 -17.31
N THR A 371 7.68 -9.80 -17.68
CA THR A 371 7.57 -9.06 -18.94
C THR A 371 7.29 -7.60 -18.62
N GLU A 372 7.15 -6.75 -19.64
CA GLU A 372 6.74 -5.35 -19.44
C GLU A 372 5.38 -5.20 -18.74
N THR A 373 4.47 -6.17 -18.96
CA THR A 373 3.05 -6.04 -18.61
C THR A 373 2.50 -7.24 -17.83
N SER A 374 3.34 -8.16 -17.39
CA SER A 374 2.93 -9.30 -16.55
C SER A 374 4.09 -9.92 -15.78
N GLN A 375 3.80 -10.51 -14.63
CA GLN A 375 4.74 -11.24 -13.79
C GLN A 375 4.10 -12.52 -13.25
N VAL A 376 4.91 -13.54 -12.97
CA VAL A 376 4.46 -14.81 -12.38
C VAL A 376 5.34 -15.20 -11.21
N PHE A 377 4.71 -15.56 -10.09
CA PHE A 377 5.37 -16.03 -8.87
C PHE A 377 4.84 -17.42 -8.50
N THR A 378 5.72 -18.29 -8.02
CA THR A 378 5.35 -19.66 -7.64
C THR A 378 6.06 -20.12 -6.38
N LYS A 379 5.38 -20.95 -5.59
CA LYS A 379 5.97 -21.72 -4.48
C LYS A 379 5.36 -23.10 -4.38
N THR A 380 6.08 -24.01 -3.73
CA THR A 380 5.58 -25.36 -3.44
C THR A 380 5.28 -25.45 -1.95
N GLU A 381 4.02 -25.72 -1.61
CA GLU A 381 3.60 -25.97 -0.24
C GLU A 381 4.21 -27.29 0.27
N THR A 382 4.27 -27.48 1.60
CA THR A 382 4.86 -28.68 2.21
C THR A 382 4.15 -29.99 1.83
N ASN A 383 2.91 -29.91 1.34
CA ASN A 383 2.12 -31.04 0.85
C ASN A 383 2.46 -31.43 -0.61
N GLY A 384 3.28 -30.65 -1.30
CA GLY A 384 3.67 -30.84 -2.71
C GLY A 384 2.75 -30.16 -3.73
N ASP A 385 1.68 -29.49 -3.31
CA ASP A 385 0.87 -28.63 -4.19
C ASP A 385 1.66 -27.35 -4.52
N VAL A 386 1.49 -26.82 -5.74
CA VAL A 386 2.17 -25.60 -6.20
C VAL A 386 1.20 -24.44 -6.21
N ILE A 387 1.56 -23.33 -5.56
CA ILE A 387 0.83 -22.07 -5.65
C ILE A 387 1.38 -21.27 -6.82
N VAL A 388 0.48 -20.80 -7.70
CA VAL A 388 0.81 -20.02 -8.89
C VAL A 388 0.05 -18.68 -8.84
N GLY A 389 0.80 -17.58 -8.75
CA GLY A 389 0.29 -16.22 -8.87
C GLY A 389 0.56 -15.66 -10.26
N LEU A 390 -0.50 -15.34 -11.00
CA LEU A 390 -0.46 -14.72 -12.32
C LEU A 390 -0.86 -13.26 -12.21
N PHE A 391 0.05 -12.35 -12.53
CA PHE A 391 -0.14 -10.90 -12.35
C PHE A 391 -0.11 -10.17 -13.67
N ASN A 392 -1.11 -9.33 -13.93
CA ASN A 392 -1.11 -8.39 -15.04
C ASN A 392 -0.67 -7.02 -14.52
N THR A 393 0.54 -6.57 -14.86
CA THR A 393 1.03 -5.24 -14.47
C THR A 393 0.75 -4.18 -15.53
N GLY A 394 0.09 -4.54 -16.63
CA GLY A 394 -0.36 -3.63 -17.67
C GLY A 394 -1.76 -3.07 -17.42
N THR A 395 -2.14 -2.11 -18.27
CA THR A 395 -3.36 -1.30 -18.14
C THR A 395 -4.59 -1.90 -18.83
N THR A 396 -4.47 -3.06 -19.47
CA THR A 396 -5.59 -3.73 -20.16
C THR A 396 -5.71 -5.19 -19.74
N ALA A 397 -6.94 -5.69 -19.65
CA ALA A 397 -7.20 -7.09 -19.30
C ALA A 397 -6.56 -8.03 -20.33
N ARG A 398 -5.98 -9.13 -19.84
CA ARG A 398 -5.26 -10.09 -20.70
C ARG A 398 -5.18 -11.48 -20.08
N THR A 399 -4.89 -12.47 -20.91
CA THR A 399 -4.48 -13.78 -20.41
C THR A 399 -3.02 -13.75 -19.98
N VAL A 400 -2.75 -14.14 -18.73
CA VAL A 400 -1.40 -14.39 -18.21
C VAL A 400 -1.24 -15.90 -18.05
N SER A 401 -0.04 -16.43 -18.32
CA SER A 401 0.22 -17.86 -18.27
C SER A 401 1.65 -18.21 -17.90
N VAL A 402 1.85 -19.42 -17.41
CA VAL A 402 3.18 -20.02 -17.18
C VAL A 402 3.19 -21.48 -17.63
N ASP A 403 4.36 -21.94 -18.11
CA ASP A 403 4.57 -23.36 -18.40
C ASP A 403 4.56 -24.18 -17.08
N PRO A 404 3.91 -25.35 -17.03
CA PRO A 404 3.81 -26.12 -15.78
C PRO A 404 5.18 -26.51 -15.20
N ALA A 405 6.16 -26.88 -16.04
CA ALA A 405 7.48 -27.25 -15.57
C ALA A 405 8.23 -26.01 -15.03
N ALA A 406 8.10 -24.86 -15.68
CA ALA A 406 8.64 -23.60 -15.18
C ALA A 406 8.00 -23.17 -13.85
N ALA A 407 6.73 -23.53 -13.61
CA ALA A 407 6.06 -23.33 -12.33
C ALA A 407 6.46 -24.32 -11.22
N GLY A 408 7.29 -25.33 -11.54
CA GLY A 408 7.71 -26.35 -10.58
C GLY A 408 6.75 -27.54 -10.45
N LEU A 409 5.79 -27.70 -11.37
CA LEU A 409 4.87 -28.84 -11.38
C LEU A 409 5.51 -30.08 -12.03
N PRO A 410 5.25 -31.29 -11.52
CA PRO A 410 5.65 -32.52 -12.19
C PRO A 410 4.82 -32.73 -13.47
N ALA A 411 5.42 -33.36 -14.49
CA ALA A 411 4.76 -33.63 -15.76
C ALA A 411 3.47 -34.45 -15.57
N ALA A 412 2.37 -33.97 -16.15
CA ALA A 412 1.06 -34.63 -16.15
C ALA A 412 0.25 -34.26 -17.40
N ASP A 413 -0.70 -35.13 -17.78
CA ASP A 413 -1.60 -34.89 -18.93
C ASP A 413 -2.57 -33.71 -18.71
N SER A 414 -2.90 -33.44 -17.44
CA SER A 414 -3.76 -32.33 -17.03
C SER A 414 -3.54 -31.99 -15.55
N TYR A 415 -3.91 -30.77 -15.17
CA TYR A 415 -3.76 -30.26 -13.81
C TYR A 415 -5.12 -29.88 -13.22
N ARG A 416 -5.27 -30.07 -11.91
CA ARG A 416 -6.37 -29.52 -11.12
C ARG A 416 -5.93 -28.16 -10.60
N LEU A 417 -6.76 -27.14 -10.83
CA LEU A 417 -6.55 -25.77 -10.40
C LEU A 417 -7.66 -25.40 -9.41
N ASP A 418 -7.25 -25.00 -8.21
CA ASP A 418 -8.15 -24.40 -7.22
C ASP A 418 -7.90 -22.91 -7.24
N ASN A 419 -8.84 -22.13 -7.81
CA ASN A 419 -8.76 -20.68 -7.76
C ASN A 419 -9.06 -20.21 -6.34
N LEU A 420 -8.08 -19.59 -5.68
CA LEU A 420 -8.17 -19.25 -4.26
C LEU A 420 -9.06 -18.03 -3.98
N TRP A 421 -9.39 -17.24 -5.01
CA TRP A 421 -10.28 -16.08 -4.89
C TRP A 421 -11.74 -16.41 -5.20
N SER A 422 -11.99 -17.22 -6.22
CA SER A 422 -13.35 -17.62 -6.62
C SER A 422 -13.81 -18.93 -5.97
N HIS A 423 -12.89 -19.67 -5.34
CA HIS A 423 -13.07 -21.03 -4.82
C HIS A 423 -13.52 -22.04 -5.89
N GLN A 424 -13.39 -21.69 -7.17
CA GLN A 424 -13.71 -22.59 -8.27
C GLN A 424 -12.59 -23.60 -8.48
N VAL A 425 -12.97 -24.85 -8.68
CA VAL A 425 -12.06 -25.94 -9.01
C VAL A 425 -12.24 -26.32 -10.47
N ALA A 426 -11.16 -26.23 -11.23
CA ALA A 426 -11.16 -26.49 -12.65
C ALA A 426 -10.06 -27.47 -13.05
N ARG A 427 -10.15 -27.95 -14.29
CA ARG A 427 -9.13 -28.77 -14.95
C ARG A 427 -8.59 -28.03 -16.16
N GLU A 428 -7.28 -27.82 -16.17
CA GLU A 428 -6.55 -27.23 -17.29
C GLU A 428 -5.87 -28.32 -18.12
N ALA A 429 -5.72 -28.07 -19.42
CA ALA A 429 -4.89 -28.90 -20.29
C ALA A 429 -3.40 -28.75 -19.91
N GLY A 430 -2.60 -29.80 -20.03
CA GLY A 430 -1.20 -29.81 -19.57
C GLY A 430 -0.22 -28.88 -20.31
N SER A 431 -0.67 -27.96 -21.17
CA SER A 431 0.19 -27.08 -21.98
C SER A 431 0.57 -25.75 -21.32
N ALA A 432 -0.20 -25.28 -20.33
CA ALA A 432 0.05 -24.05 -19.58
C ALA A 432 -0.77 -24.08 -18.28
N ILE A 433 -0.45 -23.18 -17.35
CA ILE A 433 -1.33 -22.71 -16.28
C ILE A 433 -1.71 -21.27 -16.61
N ALA A 434 -2.98 -20.99 -16.88
CA ALA A 434 -3.42 -19.72 -17.45
C ALA A 434 -4.76 -19.19 -16.90
N ALA A 435 -4.89 -17.86 -16.88
CA ALA A 435 -6.12 -17.17 -16.49
C ALA A 435 -6.29 -15.83 -17.21
N ALA A 436 -7.54 -15.41 -17.35
CA ALA A 436 -7.87 -14.01 -17.63
C ALA A 436 -7.57 -13.18 -16.38
N VAL A 437 -6.78 -12.13 -16.55
CA VAL A 437 -6.35 -11.24 -15.46
C VAL A 437 -6.69 -9.78 -15.85
N PRO A 438 -7.54 -9.08 -15.08
CA PRO A 438 -7.87 -7.66 -15.32
C PRO A 438 -6.63 -6.77 -15.33
N ALA A 439 -6.77 -5.53 -15.81
CA ALA A 439 -5.72 -4.52 -15.68
C ALA A 439 -5.28 -4.38 -14.22
N HIS A 440 -3.98 -4.45 -13.95
CA HIS A 440 -3.40 -4.44 -12.60
C HIS A 440 -3.89 -5.57 -11.65
N GLY A 441 -4.60 -6.55 -12.20
CA GLY A 441 -5.21 -7.65 -11.46
C GLY A 441 -4.29 -8.84 -11.23
N SER A 442 -4.83 -9.82 -10.51
CA SER A 442 -4.17 -11.07 -10.16
C SER A 442 -5.11 -12.27 -10.28
N ALA A 443 -4.54 -13.43 -10.55
CA ALA A 443 -5.17 -14.72 -10.33
C ALA A 443 -4.24 -15.60 -9.49
N LEU A 444 -4.80 -16.29 -8.49
CA LEU A 444 -4.02 -17.11 -7.56
C LEU A 444 -4.61 -18.52 -7.52
N PHE A 445 -3.78 -19.52 -7.82
CA PHE A 445 -4.19 -20.91 -7.90
C PHE A 445 -3.35 -21.80 -7.00
N ARG A 446 -3.98 -22.81 -6.39
CA ARG A 446 -3.29 -24.02 -5.91
C ARG A 446 -3.43 -25.11 -6.97
N VAL A 447 -2.30 -25.66 -7.41
CA VAL A 447 -2.19 -26.50 -8.60
C VAL A 447 -1.52 -27.83 -8.27
N ARG A 448 -2.08 -28.91 -8.81
CA ARG A 448 -1.52 -30.27 -8.71
C ARG A 448 -1.91 -31.14 -9.88
N PRO A 449 -1.18 -32.24 -10.18
CA PRO A 449 -1.59 -33.21 -11.19
C PRO A 449 -3.04 -33.67 -10.98
N ALA A 450 -3.85 -33.66 -12.05
CA ALA A 450 -5.22 -34.10 -11.95
C ALA A 450 -5.31 -35.63 -11.86
N ALA A 451 -6.05 -36.14 -10.87
CA ALA A 451 -6.34 -37.57 -10.81
C ALA A 451 -7.11 -38.05 -12.06
N GLN A 452 -6.80 -39.27 -12.51
CA GLN A 452 -7.53 -39.91 -13.60
C GLN A 452 -8.99 -40.15 -13.18
N GLY A 453 -9.94 -39.83 -14.06
CA GLY A 453 -11.38 -40.04 -13.84
C GLY A 453 -12.13 -38.98 -13.04
N GLY A 454 -11.47 -37.91 -12.55
CA GLY A 454 -12.14 -36.81 -11.83
C GLY A 454 -13.03 -35.93 -12.72
N ARG A 455 -14.27 -35.68 -12.28
CA ARG A 455 -15.27 -34.84 -13.00
C ARG A 455 -15.11 -33.35 -12.68
N LEU A 456 -14.10 -32.68 -13.24
CA LEU A 456 -13.83 -31.25 -13.05
C LEU A 456 -14.29 -30.42 -14.26
N LEU A 457 -14.83 -29.23 -14.02
CA LEU A 457 -15.14 -28.28 -15.09
C LEU A 457 -13.85 -27.83 -15.81
N PRO A 458 -13.92 -27.49 -17.11
CA PRO A 458 -12.76 -26.97 -17.83
C PRO A 458 -12.32 -25.62 -17.25
N GLN A 459 -11.02 -25.38 -17.21
CA GLN A 459 -10.48 -24.06 -16.95
C GLN A 459 -10.89 -23.11 -18.07
N THR A 460 -11.22 -21.87 -17.71
CA THR A 460 -11.73 -20.87 -18.63
C THR A 460 -11.13 -19.51 -18.35
N ALA A 461 -10.97 -18.69 -19.38
CA ALA A 461 -10.57 -17.30 -19.27
C ALA A 461 -11.64 -16.41 -19.90
N LEU A 462 -12.15 -15.43 -19.17
CA LEU A 462 -13.07 -14.41 -19.68
C LEU A 462 -12.42 -13.03 -19.52
N ASN A 463 -11.82 -12.51 -20.60
CA ASN A 463 -11.28 -11.16 -20.60
C ASN A 463 -12.40 -10.18 -20.97
N LEU A 464 -12.49 -9.06 -20.25
CA LEU A 464 -13.33 -7.92 -20.63
C LEU A 464 -12.44 -6.72 -20.93
N THR A 465 -12.55 -6.18 -22.13
CA THR A 465 -11.97 -4.88 -22.47
C THR A 465 -13.08 -3.85 -22.60
N ALA A 466 -12.83 -2.63 -22.14
CA ALA A 466 -13.74 -1.49 -22.20
C ALA A 466 -12.91 -0.21 -22.43
N PRO A 467 -13.53 0.92 -22.81
CA PRO A 467 -12.82 2.19 -22.91
C PRO A 467 -12.28 2.63 -21.54
N ASP A 468 -11.08 3.18 -21.49
CA ASP A 468 -10.46 3.63 -20.23
C ASP A 468 -11.28 4.72 -19.54
N ALA A 469 -11.94 5.57 -20.33
CA ALA A 469 -12.84 6.60 -19.83
C ALA A 469 -14.05 6.85 -20.74
N LEU A 470 -15.18 7.23 -20.14
CA LEU A 470 -16.39 7.66 -20.84
C LEU A 470 -16.96 8.94 -20.22
N THR A 471 -17.48 9.81 -21.09
CA THR A 471 -18.26 10.97 -20.69
C THR A 471 -19.72 10.57 -20.44
N THR A 472 -20.46 11.23 -19.56
CA THR A 472 -21.91 10.96 -19.35
C THR A 472 -22.66 10.88 -20.68
N ARG A 473 -23.57 9.91 -20.84
CA ARG A 473 -24.31 9.61 -22.08
C ARG A 473 -23.46 9.17 -23.28
N GLN A 474 -22.13 9.18 -23.18
CA GLN A 474 -21.26 8.67 -24.24
C GLN A 474 -21.45 7.16 -24.38
N THR A 475 -21.51 6.71 -25.62
CA THR A 475 -21.51 5.29 -25.95
C THR A 475 -20.09 4.83 -26.21
N GLY A 476 -19.76 3.64 -25.71
CA GLY A 476 -18.50 2.94 -25.96
C GLY A 476 -18.76 1.48 -26.31
N THR A 477 -17.67 0.77 -26.63
CA THR A 477 -17.71 -0.67 -26.94
C THR A 477 -16.95 -1.43 -25.87
N ALA A 478 -17.62 -2.38 -25.23
CA ALA A 478 -16.99 -3.39 -24.38
C ALA A 478 -16.91 -4.73 -25.11
N THR A 479 -15.81 -5.44 -24.99
CA THR A 479 -15.60 -6.72 -25.67
C THR A 479 -15.28 -7.81 -24.64
N ALA A 480 -16.14 -8.83 -24.59
CA ALA A 480 -15.92 -10.01 -23.78
C ALA A 480 -15.34 -11.14 -24.64
N GLU A 481 -14.20 -11.68 -24.22
CA GLU A 481 -13.51 -12.79 -24.89
C GLU A 481 -13.44 -14.01 -23.98
N PHE A 482 -14.19 -15.05 -24.35
CA PHE A 482 -14.26 -16.29 -23.60
C PHE A 482 -13.42 -17.38 -24.26
N THR A 483 -12.43 -17.88 -23.54
CA THR A 483 -11.50 -18.93 -23.99
C THR A 483 -11.66 -20.19 -23.16
N ASN A 484 -11.74 -21.34 -23.84
CA ASN A 484 -11.72 -22.65 -23.21
C ASN A 484 -10.27 -23.14 -23.06
N LEU A 485 -9.75 -23.13 -21.84
CA LEU A 485 -8.38 -23.57 -21.50
C LEU A 485 -8.36 -25.04 -21.00
N GLY A 486 -9.52 -25.65 -20.81
CA GLY A 486 -9.64 -27.04 -20.38
C GLY A 486 -9.54 -28.04 -21.53
N ILE A 487 -9.68 -29.33 -21.18
CA ILE A 487 -9.54 -30.46 -22.11
C ILE A 487 -10.85 -30.86 -22.82
N GLY A 488 -12.00 -30.39 -22.34
CA GLY A 488 -13.32 -30.77 -22.84
C GLY A 488 -13.97 -29.68 -23.66
N THR A 489 -14.78 -30.04 -24.67
CA THR A 489 -15.59 -29.07 -25.40
C THR A 489 -16.64 -28.44 -24.49
N ILE A 490 -16.66 -27.11 -24.48
CA ILE A 490 -17.72 -26.32 -23.86
C ILE A 490 -18.86 -26.17 -24.88
N THR A 491 -20.11 -26.23 -24.43
CA THR A 491 -21.33 -26.12 -25.24
C THR A 491 -22.31 -25.13 -24.64
N LYS A 492 -23.18 -24.55 -25.47
CA LYS A 492 -24.19 -23.57 -25.05
C LYS A 492 -23.58 -22.43 -24.21
N ALA A 493 -22.42 -21.93 -24.62
CA ALA A 493 -21.78 -20.81 -23.95
C ALA A 493 -22.60 -19.54 -24.21
N ARG A 494 -22.94 -18.80 -23.16
CA ARG A 494 -23.65 -17.53 -23.25
C ARG A 494 -22.93 -16.46 -22.45
N LEU A 495 -22.52 -15.40 -23.13
CA LEU A 495 -21.83 -14.26 -22.55
C LEU A 495 -22.85 -13.17 -22.22
N ARG A 496 -22.66 -12.49 -21.10
CA ARG A 496 -23.48 -11.38 -20.63
C ARG A 496 -22.57 -10.30 -20.06
N LEU A 497 -23.00 -9.05 -20.15
CA LEU A 497 -22.35 -7.93 -19.49
C LEU A 497 -23.36 -7.24 -18.56
N LYS A 498 -22.94 -7.00 -17.33
CA LYS A 498 -23.66 -6.26 -16.31
C LYS A 498 -22.90 -4.96 -16.04
N ALA A 499 -23.63 -3.86 -16.02
CA ALA A 499 -23.09 -2.55 -15.67
C ALA A 499 -23.80 -2.01 -14.41
N PRO A 500 -23.23 -0.99 -13.74
CA PRO A 500 -23.87 -0.32 -12.61
C PRO A 500 -25.22 0.30 -12.98
N LYS A 501 -26.02 0.63 -11.96
CA LYS A 501 -27.31 1.31 -12.15
C LYS A 501 -27.14 2.59 -12.97
N GLY A 502 -27.99 2.78 -13.99
CA GLY A 502 -28.01 3.96 -14.85
C GLY A 502 -27.27 3.81 -16.17
N TRP A 503 -26.53 2.71 -16.37
CA TRP A 503 -25.95 2.35 -17.66
C TRP A 503 -26.94 1.60 -18.55
N SER A 504 -26.78 1.70 -19.86
CA SER A 504 -27.40 0.76 -20.83
C SER A 504 -26.34 -0.15 -21.43
N VAL A 505 -26.73 -1.41 -21.66
CA VAL A 505 -25.87 -2.45 -22.21
C VAL A 505 -26.67 -3.24 -23.24
N GLU A 506 -26.18 -3.29 -24.47
CA GLU A 506 -26.81 -4.02 -25.57
C GLU A 506 -25.77 -4.87 -26.30
N PRO A 507 -26.02 -6.17 -26.54
CA PRO A 507 -25.11 -6.98 -27.35
C PRO A 507 -25.18 -6.52 -28.82
N ASP A 508 -24.03 -6.10 -29.36
CA ASP A 508 -23.86 -5.70 -30.77
C ASP A 508 -23.44 -6.89 -31.66
N SER A 509 -23.12 -8.05 -31.06
CA SER A 509 -22.81 -9.29 -31.78
C SER A 509 -23.39 -10.51 -31.06
N ALA A 510 -23.16 -11.71 -31.61
CA ALA A 510 -23.66 -12.94 -31.02
C ALA A 510 -23.20 -13.09 -29.56
N ASP A 511 -24.17 -13.32 -28.67
CA ASP A 511 -23.94 -13.50 -27.23
C ASP A 511 -24.02 -14.98 -26.82
N THR A 512 -24.35 -15.88 -27.76
CA THR A 512 -24.59 -17.30 -27.53
C THR A 512 -23.86 -18.13 -28.57
N PHE A 513 -23.14 -19.17 -28.13
CA PHE A 513 -22.29 -20.03 -28.96
C PHE A 513 -22.62 -21.50 -28.70
N SER A 514 -22.83 -22.27 -29.77
CA SER A 514 -23.19 -23.69 -29.67
C SER A 514 -22.06 -24.53 -29.06
N SER A 515 -20.81 -24.24 -29.42
CA SER A 515 -19.63 -24.95 -28.94
C SER A 515 -18.38 -24.06 -28.93
N VAL A 516 -17.48 -24.33 -27.98
CA VAL A 516 -16.13 -23.75 -27.88
C VAL A 516 -15.16 -24.90 -27.60
N ALA A 517 -14.38 -25.29 -28.61
CA ALA A 517 -13.40 -26.36 -28.48
C ALA A 517 -12.21 -25.93 -27.58
N PRO A 518 -11.47 -26.89 -26.98
CA PRO A 518 -10.23 -26.60 -26.26
C PRO A 518 -9.29 -25.68 -27.06
N GLY A 519 -8.71 -24.68 -26.40
CA GLY A 519 -7.82 -23.68 -26.99
C GLY A 519 -8.50 -22.67 -27.92
N ARG A 520 -9.84 -22.67 -28.02
CA ARG A 520 -10.59 -21.71 -28.86
C ARG A 520 -11.21 -20.60 -28.02
N THR A 521 -11.30 -19.44 -28.66
CA THR A 521 -11.91 -18.22 -28.11
C THR A 521 -13.16 -17.85 -28.91
N VAL A 522 -14.20 -17.42 -28.23
CA VAL A 522 -15.37 -16.75 -28.79
C VAL A 522 -15.50 -15.36 -28.20
N ARG A 523 -16.16 -14.45 -28.93
CA ARG A 523 -16.20 -13.02 -28.59
C ARG A 523 -17.60 -12.46 -28.73
N THR A 524 -18.03 -11.70 -27.74
CA THR A 524 -19.23 -10.86 -27.79
C THR A 524 -18.84 -9.41 -27.57
N THR A 525 -19.34 -8.53 -28.45
CA THR A 525 -19.17 -7.08 -28.34
C THR A 525 -20.47 -6.49 -27.81
N PHE A 526 -20.37 -5.61 -26.84
CA PHE A 526 -21.48 -4.91 -26.23
C PHE A 526 -21.33 -3.42 -26.47
N ARG A 527 -22.43 -2.80 -26.90
CA ARG A 527 -22.60 -1.35 -26.81
C ARG A 527 -22.92 -1.00 -25.37
N ILE A 528 -22.12 -0.14 -24.77
CA ILE A 528 -22.33 0.39 -23.42
C ILE A 528 -22.57 1.89 -23.49
N THR A 529 -23.50 2.43 -22.71
CA THR A 529 -23.71 3.87 -22.61
C THR A 529 -23.62 4.30 -21.14
N ALA A 530 -22.73 5.27 -20.89
CA ALA A 530 -22.49 5.85 -19.58
C ALA A 530 -23.75 6.55 -19.03
N PRO A 531 -23.89 6.66 -17.69
CA PRO A 531 -25.07 7.24 -17.06
C PRO A 531 -25.30 8.69 -17.47
N ALA A 532 -26.54 9.14 -17.30
CA ALA A 532 -26.97 10.48 -17.70
C ALA A 532 -26.38 11.62 -16.84
N ALA A 533 -25.97 11.31 -15.60
CA ALA A 533 -25.42 12.26 -14.64
C ALA A 533 -24.48 11.53 -13.66
N LEU A 534 -23.58 12.30 -13.03
CA LEU A 534 -22.67 11.84 -11.98
C LEU A 534 -22.96 12.63 -10.69
N ASN A 535 -22.69 12.02 -9.55
CA ASN A 535 -22.81 12.64 -8.22
C ASN A 535 -21.46 13.11 -7.65
N GLN A 536 -20.35 12.74 -8.29
CA GLN A 536 -19.00 13.15 -7.92
C GLN A 536 -18.10 13.26 -9.16
N LEU A 537 -16.94 13.90 -8.99
CA LEU A 537 -15.92 14.00 -10.03
C LEU A 537 -15.18 12.66 -10.19
N PHE A 538 -14.94 12.25 -11.43
CA PHE A 538 -14.08 11.11 -11.76
C PHE A 538 -14.43 9.74 -11.10
N PRO A 539 -15.70 9.35 -10.90
CA PRO A 539 -15.99 8.04 -10.34
C PRO A 539 -15.56 6.94 -11.30
N THR A 540 -15.09 5.82 -10.77
CA THR A 540 -14.77 4.64 -11.57
C THR A 540 -15.94 3.67 -11.55
N ALA A 541 -16.37 3.21 -12.72
CA ALA A 541 -17.43 2.22 -12.87
C ALA A 541 -16.84 0.85 -13.20
N GLN A 542 -17.17 -0.17 -12.41
CA GLN A 542 -16.84 -1.57 -12.71
C GLN A 542 -17.92 -2.19 -13.61
N LEU A 543 -17.51 -2.75 -14.73
CA LEU A 543 -18.34 -3.54 -15.65
C LEU A 543 -18.02 -5.02 -15.46
N ASP A 544 -19.04 -5.86 -15.23
CA ASP A 544 -18.88 -7.28 -14.95
C ASP A 544 -19.41 -8.13 -16.12
N SER A 545 -18.52 -8.83 -16.80
CA SER A 545 -18.85 -9.86 -17.78
C SER A 545 -18.98 -11.22 -17.11
N SER A 546 -19.94 -12.01 -17.58
CA SER A 546 -20.10 -13.41 -17.17
C SER A 546 -20.34 -14.29 -18.39
N ALA A 547 -19.76 -15.49 -18.38
CA ALA A 547 -20.06 -16.55 -19.31
C ALA A 547 -20.71 -17.70 -18.53
N THR A 548 -21.81 -18.24 -19.04
CA THR A 548 -22.43 -19.48 -18.54
C THR A 548 -22.37 -20.54 -19.62
N TYR A 549 -22.11 -21.79 -19.25
CA TYR A 549 -21.89 -22.83 -20.25
C TYR A 549 -22.19 -24.24 -19.74
N ARG A 550 -22.17 -25.23 -20.65
CA ARG A 550 -22.29 -26.66 -20.33
C ARG A 550 -21.10 -27.46 -20.85
N VAL A 551 -20.85 -28.61 -20.26
CA VAL A 551 -19.73 -29.48 -20.65
C VAL A 551 -20.23 -30.86 -21.11
N THR A 552 -19.88 -31.26 -22.34
CA THR A 552 -20.36 -32.50 -22.96
C THR A 552 -19.78 -33.75 -22.29
N SER A 553 -18.51 -33.72 -21.92
CA SER A 553 -17.81 -34.83 -21.26
C SER A 553 -18.26 -35.09 -19.81
N HIS A 554 -19.10 -34.22 -19.25
CA HIS A 554 -19.47 -34.22 -17.83
C HIS A 554 -20.97 -34.41 -17.57
N GLY A 555 -21.78 -34.70 -18.59
CA GLY A 555 -23.23 -34.86 -18.43
C GLY A 555 -23.89 -33.54 -18.06
N ALA A 556 -23.95 -32.60 -19.00
CA ALA A 556 -24.69 -31.33 -18.90
C ALA A 556 -24.42 -30.45 -17.66
N ALA A 557 -23.32 -30.65 -16.93
CA ALA A 557 -22.92 -29.79 -15.81
C ALA A 557 -22.77 -28.33 -16.28
N ALA A 558 -23.35 -27.39 -15.51
CA ALA A 558 -23.27 -25.97 -15.78
C ALA A 558 -22.00 -25.38 -15.14
N GLY A 559 -21.25 -24.60 -15.90
CA GLY A 559 -20.11 -23.83 -15.41
C GLY A 559 -20.30 -22.34 -15.67
N SER A 560 -19.49 -21.52 -15.01
CA SER A 560 -19.40 -20.09 -15.26
C SER A 560 -17.96 -19.61 -15.29
N ALA A 561 -17.75 -18.46 -15.93
CA ALA A 561 -16.53 -17.68 -15.86
C ALA A 561 -16.90 -16.22 -15.72
N ASP A 562 -16.09 -15.46 -15.00
CA ASP A 562 -16.31 -14.05 -14.74
C ASP A 562 -15.09 -13.26 -15.19
N GLY A 563 -15.32 -12.02 -15.60
CA GLY A 563 -14.28 -11.08 -15.96
C GLY A 563 -14.82 -9.67 -15.87
N HIS A 564 -13.98 -8.67 -15.64
CA HIS A 564 -14.45 -7.31 -15.42
C HIS A 564 -13.44 -6.29 -15.93
N ALA A 565 -13.90 -5.05 -16.04
CA ALA A 565 -13.12 -3.90 -16.47
C ALA A 565 -13.62 -2.65 -15.76
N SER A 566 -12.71 -1.73 -15.49
CA SER A 566 -13.01 -0.43 -14.88
C SER A 566 -13.03 0.67 -15.93
N VAL A 567 -14.01 1.56 -15.86
CA VAL A 567 -14.15 2.71 -16.76
C VAL A 567 -14.22 3.99 -15.93
N LEU A 568 -13.30 4.91 -16.16
CA LEU A 568 -13.35 6.24 -15.56
C LEU A 568 -14.51 7.04 -16.14
N LEU A 569 -15.39 7.58 -15.29
CA LEU A 569 -16.49 8.43 -15.73
C LEU A 569 -16.15 9.91 -15.57
N LYS A 570 -16.53 10.70 -16.58
CA LYS A 570 -16.46 12.16 -16.55
C LYS A 570 -17.75 12.79 -17.04
N ALA A 571 -18.02 14.02 -16.63
CA ALA A 571 -19.14 14.80 -17.13
C ALA A 571 -18.60 15.97 -17.98
N PRO A 572 -19.32 16.40 -19.03
CA PRO A 572 -18.92 17.57 -19.81
C PRO A 572 -18.76 18.79 -18.90
N VAL A 573 -17.73 19.58 -19.14
CA VAL A 573 -17.65 20.93 -18.58
C VAL A 573 -18.67 21.83 -19.27
N ASP A 574 -19.11 22.88 -18.59
CA ASP A 574 -20.04 23.88 -19.14
C ASP A 574 -19.50 24.38 -20.49
N PRO A 575 -20.34 24.47 -21.55
CA PRO A 575 -19.91 24.89 -22.88
C PRO A 575 -19.27 26.29 -22.96
N ALA A 576 -19.43 27.13 -21.93
CA ALA A 576 -18.71 28.39 -21.83
C ALA A 576 -17.20 28.19 -21.64
N PHE A 577 -16.78 27.07 -21.05
CA PHE A 577 -15.38 26.72 -20.88
C PHE A 577 -14.80 26.02 -22.11
N ARG A 578 -13.50 26.20 -22.32
CA ARG A 578 -12.64 25.37 -23.16
C ARG A 578 -11.74 24.51 -22.29
N THR A 579 -11.23 23.41 -22.85
CA THR A 579 -10.24 22.53 -22.20
C THR A 579 -9.00 22.41 -23.07
N VAL A 580 -7.82 22.38 -22.45
CA VAL A 580 -6.54 22.09 -23.12
C VAL A 580 -5.76 21.04 -22.35
N ASP A 581 -5.07 20.18 -23.08
CA ASP A 581 -4.12 19.20 -22.57
C ASP A 581 -2.80 19.34 -23.32
N SER A 582 -1.74 19.69 -22.60
CA SER A 582 -0.37 19.73 -23.12
C SER A 582 0.54 18.68 -22.45
N THR A 583 -0.05 17.70 -21.78
CA THR A 583 0.69 16.67 -21.03
C THR A 583 1.00 15.44 -21.92
N PRO A 584 2.01 14.63 -21.56
CA PRO A 584 2.34 13.43 -22.34
C PRO A 584 1.27 12.34 -22.24
N GLU A 585 0.51 12.31 -21.14
CA GLU A 585 -0.59 11.39 -20.88
C GLU A 585 -1.94 12.13 -21.01
N PRO A 586 -3.01 11.52 -21.55
CA PRO A 586 -4.28 12.22 -21.71
C PRO A 586 -4.83 12.77 -20.40
N ALA A 587 -5.08 14.08 -20.37
CA ALA A 587 -5.79 14.73 -19.28
C ALA A 587 -7.29 14.41 -19.33
N HIS A 588 -7.93 14.44 -18.17
CA HIS A 588 -9.38 14.27 -18.02
C HIS A 588 -9.99 15.46 -17.28
N PHE A 589 -11.11 15.94 -17.81
CA PHE A 589 -11.87 17.07 -17.28
C PHE A 589 -13.27 16.63 -16.95
N SER A 590 -13.80 17.07 -15.81
CA SER A 590 -15.16 16.74 -15.38
C SER A 590 -15.81 17.90 -14.64
N GLN A 591 -17.13 18.06 -14.78
CA GLN A 591 -17.90 19.01 -13.98
C GLN A 591 -19.15 18.36 -13.38
N THR A 592 -19.36 18.51 -12.08
CA THR A 592 -20.57 18.07 -11.39
C THR A 592 -21.12 19.19 -10.51
N GLY A 593 -22.26 19.77 -10.89
CA GLY A 593 -22.76 20.98 -10.24
C GLY A 593 -21.79 22.16 -10.42
N ASN A 594 -21.39 22.79 -9.31
CA ASN A 594 -20.36 23.84 -9.29
C ASN A 594 -18.93 23.29 -9.14
N ALA A 595 -18.75 21.98 -8.98
CA ALA A 595 -17.45 21.36 -8.83
C ALA A 595 -16.82 21.09 -10.20
N LEU A 596 -15.57 21.51 -10.38
CA LEU A 596 -14.74 21.26 -11.56
C LEU A 596 -13.56 20.38 -11.17
N GLY A 597 -13.23 19.43 -12.02
CA GLY A 597 -12.15 18.49 -11.81
C GLY A 597 -11.18 18.46 -12.97
N ILE A 598 -9.88 18.36 -12.66
CA ILE A 598 -8.80 18.16 -13.62
C ILE A 598 -7.92 17.00 -13.15
N ARG A 599 -7.87 15.92 -13.92
CA ARG A 599 -6.85 14.87 -13.78
C ARG A 599 -5.81 15.06 -14.88
N ALA A 600 -4.59 15.42 -14.51
CA ALA A 600 -3.52 15.71 -15.47
C ALA A 600 -2.16 15.36 -14.89
N ALA A 601 -1.27 14.90 -15.78
CA ALA A 601 0.14 14.67 -15.49
C ALA A 601 0.97 15.94 -15.78
N GLY A 602 2.22 15.78 -16.20
CA GLY A 602 3.08 16.87 -16.68
C GLY A 602 4.31 17.12 -15.82
N SER A 603 5.37 17.63 -16.45
CA SER A 603 6.68 17.90 -15.83
C SER A 603 6.69 19.16 -14.98
N ASP A 604 6.22 20.28 -15.53
CA ASP A 604 5.98 21.56 -14.85
C ASP A 604 5.31 22.55 -15.85
N VAL A 605 4.98 23.75 -15.36
CA VAL A 605 4.62 24.95 -16.14
C VAL A 605 5.68 26.05 -16.08
N TYR A 606 6.77 25.84 -15.32
CA TYR A 606 7.86 26.80 -15.13
C TYR A 606 9.05 26.55 -16.06
N GLY A 607 9.72 27.62 -16.49
CA GLY A 607 10.87 27.60 -17.37
C GLY A 607 10.50 27.00 -18.73
N SER A 608 11.31 26.06 -19.21
CA SER A 608 11.07 25.39 -20.51
C SER A 608 9.90 24.40 -20.48
N ALA A 609 9.39 24.01 -19.31
CA ALA A 609 8.28 23.09 -19.18
C ALA A 609 6.93 23.82 -19.32
N ASN A 610 6.02 23.24 -20.10
CA ASN A 610 4.67 23.78 -20.35
C ASN A 610 3.64 22.64 -20.45
N GLN A 611 3.63 21.75 -19.47
CA GLN A 611 2.80 20.54 -19.45
C GLN A 611 1.72 20.62 -18.36
N TYR A 612 0.47 20.81 -18.78
CA TYR A 612 -0.68 20.97 -17.88
C TYR A 612 -1.99 20.57 -18.56
N GLY A 613 -3.00 20.24 -17.75
CA GLY A 613 -4.40 20.25 -18.16
C GLY A 613 -5.07 21.51 -17.63
N ALA A 614 -5.92 22.18 -18.44
CA ALA A 614 -6.67 23.35 -18.00
C ALA A 614 -8.12 23.39 -18.49
N VAL A 615 -8.99 24.03 -17.69
CA VAL A 615 -10.39 24.39 -18.00
C VAL A 615 -10.50 25.91 -17.88
N TYR A 616 -10.85 26.61 -18.96
CA TYR A 616 -10.69 28.07 -19.02
C TYR A 616 -11.78 28.79 -19.83
N LEU A 617 -11.97 30.07 -19.54
CA LEU A 617 -12.84 30.99 -20.28
C LEU A 617 -12.00 31.83 -21.25
N PRO A 618 -12.26 31.76 -22.57
CA PRO A 618 -11.49 32.52 -23.54
C PRO A 618 -11.77 34.03 -23.44
N GLY A 619 -10.71 34.85 -23.43
CA GLY A 619 -10.81 36.32 -23.44
C GLY A 619 -11.56 36.95 -22.27
N ALA A 620 -11.78 36.23 -21.16
CA ALA A 620 -12.58 36.70 -20.03
C ALA A 620 -11.79 37.59 -19.05
N GLU A 621 -10.46 37.55 -19.06
CA GLU A 621 -9.63 38.39 -18.20
C GLU A 621 -9.28 39.71 -18.90
N HIS A 622 -9.58 40.83 -18.28
CA HIS A 622 -9.36 42.18 -18.80
C HIS A 622 -9.00 43.16 -17.66
N ASP A 623 -8.69 44.40 -18.01
CA ASP A 623 -8.41 45.43 -16.99
C ASP A 623 -9.58 45.57 -16.00
N GLY A 624 -9.28 45.59 -14.70
CA GLY A 624 -10.25 45.59 -13.60
C GLY A 624 -10.74 44.20 -13.18
N SER A 625 -10.34 43.13 -13.87
CA SER A 625 -10.81 41.78 -13.56
C SER A 625 -10.42 41.32 -12.16
N THR A 626 -11.34 40.64 -11.48
CA THR A 626 -11.06 39.88 -10.25
C THR A 626 -11.46 38.41 -10.45
N THR A 627 -10.45 37.56 -10.57
CA THR A 627 -10.59 36.11 -10.71
C THR A 627 -10.44 35.43 -9.34
N THR A 628 -11.36 34.53 -9.00
CA THR A 628 -11.35 33.76 -7.74
C THR A 628 -11.72 32.29 -7.97
N VAL A 629 -11.18 31.41 -7.13
CA VAL A 629 -11.56 29.99 -7.09
C VAL A 629 -11.42 29.45 -5.68
N ARG A 630 -12.23 28.45 -5.31
CA ARG A 630 -11.99 27.59 -4.14
C ARG A 630 -11.37 26.27 -4.61
N VAL A 631 -10.11 26.02 -4.26
CA VAL A 631 -9.46 24.72 -4.44
C VAL A 631 -9.93 23.82 -3.31
N THR A 632 -10.63 22.73 -3.65
CA THR A 632 -11.25 21.84 -2.66
C THR A 632 -10.45 20.58 -2.41
N GLY A 633 -9.66 20.13 -3.39
CA GLY A 633 -8.88 18.91 -3.28
C GLY A 633 -7.69 18.92 -4.22
N GLN A 634 -6.60 18.31 -3.77
CA GLN A 634 -5.41 18.06 -4.58
C GLN A 634 -4.79 16.72 -4.14
N ARG A 635 -4.58 15.81 -5.09
CA ARG A 635 -4.02 14.47 -4.88
C ARG A 635 -2.81 14.29 -5.79
N TYR A 636 -1.60 14.49 -5.26
CA TYR A 636 -0.33 14.38 -5.98
C TYR A 636 0.80 13.83 -5.12
N GLU A 637 1.63 12.96 -5.69
CA GLU A 637 2.80 12.43 -4.99
C GLU A 637 3.96 13.42 -4.93
N ASN A 638 4.17 14.23 -5.98
CA ASN A 638 5.28 15.18 -6.05
C ASN A 638 4.97 16.50 -5.33
N SER A 639 5.89 16.97 -4.49
CA SER A 639 5.75 18.25 -3.78
C SER A 639 5.74 19.48 -4.71
N GLY A 640 6.30 19.36 -5.91
CA GLY A 640 6.32 20.41 -6.92
C GLY A 640 5.02 20.58 -7.71
N ALA A 641 4.01 19.73 -7.48
CA ALA A 641 2.72 19.80 -8.17
C ALA A 641 2.03 21.15 -7.93
N LYS A 642 1.33 21.65 -8.95
CA LYS A 642 0.73 22.98 -8.93
C LYS A 642 -0.71 22.92 -9.41
N THR A 643 -1.59 23.63 -8.71
CA THR A 643 -2.97 23.81 -9.13
C THR A 643 -3.48 25.19 -8.74
N GLY A 644 -4.35 25.78 -9.56
CA GLY A 644 -4.92 27.09 -9.26
C GLY A 644 -5.33 27.83 -10.52
N ILE A 645 -5.17 29.16 -10.48
CA ILE A 645 -5.54 30.08 -11.54
C ILE A 645 -4.38 30.20 -12.54
N MET A 646 -4.71 30.12 -13.83
CA MET A 646 -3.81 30.44 -14.94
C MET A 646 -4.44 31.52 -15.82
N VAL A 647 -3.63 32.51 -16.19
CA VAL A 647 -3.97 33.53 -17.19
C VAL A 647 -2.89 33.54 -18.27
N ARG A 648 -3.30 33.54 -19.54
CA ARG A 648 -2.42 33.67 -20.72
C ARG A 648 -3.15 34.40 -21.84
N ASN A 649 -2.43 35.00 -22.78
CA ASN A 649 -3.06 35.56 -23.99
C ASN A 649 -3.86 34.50 -24.77
N ASP A 650 -3.35 33.27 -24.75
CA ASP A 650 -4.00 32.06 -25.27
C ASP A 650 -3.57 30.87 -24.40
N ILE A 651 -4.46 30.30 -23.60
CA ILE A 651 -4.17 29.12 -22.76
C ILE A 651 -4.03 27.86 -23.62
N GLY A 652 -4.61 27.82 -24.82
CA GLY A 652 -4.49 26.71 -25.76
C GLY A 652 -3.10 26.58 -26.39
N ALA A 653 -2.36 27.69 -26.54
CA ALA A 653 -1.05 27.75 -27.17
C ALA A 653 0.10 27.53 -26.16
N ALA A 654 0.17 26.33 -25.59
CA ALA A 654 1.18 25.95 -24.61
C ALA A 654 2.61 26.13 -25.15
N GLY A 655 3.46 26.84 -24.38
CA GLY A 655 4.88 27.03 -24.67
C GLY A 655 5.22 28.19 -25.62
N THR A 656 4.23 28.86 -26.22
CA THR A 656 4.47 29.98 -27.16
C THR A 656 3.64 31.22 -26.85
N SER A 657 2.68 31.13 -25.92
CA SER A 657 1.73 32.20 -25.63
C SER A 657 2.22 33.11 -24.49
N PRO A 658 2.43 34.41 -24.75
CA PRO A 658 2.85 35.39 -23.74
C PRO A 658 1.68 35.86 -22.86
N GLY A 659 1.96 36.83 -21.98
CA GLY A 659 0.98 37.34 -21.02
C GLY A 659 0.71 36.35 -19.89
N PHE A 660 1.71 35.56 -19.50
CA PHE A 660 1.51 34.37 -18.68
C PHE A 660 1.71 34.67 -17.18
N VAL A 661 0.67 34.42 -16.37
CA VAL A 661 0.74 34.47 -14.91
C VAL A 661 -0.08 33.34 -14.28
N THR A 662 0.38 32.84 -13.15
CA THR A 662 -0.32 31.82 -12.37
C THR A 662 -0.40 32.22 -10.89
N VAL A 663 -1.50 31.82 -10.24
CA VAL A 663 -1.63 31.83 -8.78
C VAL A 663 -2.02 30.42 -8.37
N THR A 664 -1.18 29.77 -7.57
CA THR A 664 -1.28 28.33 -7.31
C THR A 664 -1.22 27.99 -5.84
N VAL A 665 -1.77 26.83 -5.51
CA VAL A 665 -1.48 26.09 -4.29
C VAL A 665 -0.78 24.78 -4.64
N SER A 666 0.23 24.43 -3.85
CA SER A 666 0.80 23.10 -3.73
C SER A 666 0.46 22.56 -2.35
N ALA A 667 -0.16 21.38 -2.32
CA ALA A 667 -0.52 20.61 -1.14
C ALA A 667 0.66 20.37 -0.20
N LYS A 668 1.91 20.50 -0.67
CA LYS A 668 3.13 20.29 0.13
C LYS A 668 4.02 21.53 0.25
N ARG A 669 3.87 22.53 -0.62
CA ARG A 669 4.75 23.72 -0.66
C ARG A 669 4.04 25.05 -0.39
N GLY A 670 2.73 25.06 -0.18
CA GLY A 670 1.99 26.29 0.10
C GLY A 670 1.55 27.02 -1.16
N TYR A 671 1.44 28.35 -1.07
CA TYR A 671 0.86 29.20 -2.11
C TYR A 671 1.96 29.89 -2.93
N SER A 672 1.80 30.02 -4.25
CA SER A 672 2.78 30.71 -5.08
C SER A 672 2.15 31.51 -6.20
N MET A 673 2.87 32.53 -6.65
CA MET A 673 2.57 33.28 -7.86
C MET A 673 3.81 33.26 -8.74
N GLN A 674 3.63 32.89 -10.01
CA GLN A 674 4.70 32.80 -11.00
C GLN A 674 4.26 33.51 -12.28
N TRP A 675 5.20 34.13 -12.98
CA TRP A 675 4.91 34.92 -14.17
C TRP A 675 6.03 34.90 -15.20
N ASP A 676 5.66 35.28 -16.42
CA ASP A 676 6.52 35.57 -17.57
C ASP A 676 6.95 37.05 -17.51
N ALA A 677 8.20 37.30 -17.12
CA ALA A 677 8.70 38.66 -16.91
C ALA A 677 9.24 39.34 -18.18
N ASP A 678 9.74 38.56 -19.15
CA ASP A 678 10.34 39.09 -20.37
C ASP A 678 9.41 39.04 -21.60
N GLY A 679 8.26 38.38 -21.47
CA GLY A 679 7.24 38.27 -22.49
C GLY A 679 7.51 37.19 -23.54
N ASP A 680 8.40 36.22 -23.26
CA ASP A 680 8.75 35.14 -24.17
C ASP A 680 7.74 33.96 -24.19
N GLY A 681 6.73 34.01 -23.31
CA GLY A 681 5.72 32.97 -23.16
C GLY A 681 6.04 31.88 -22.13
N LYS A 682 7.09 32.04 -21.33
CA LYS A 682 7.50 31.10 -20.28
C LYS A 682 7.47 31.76 -18.91
N LEU A 683 7.05 31.00 -17.88
CA LEU A 683 7.20 31.48 -16.50
C LEU A 683 8.67 31.41 -16.11
N ASP A 684 9.26 32.54 -15.75
CA ASP A 684 10.68 32.66 -15.41
C ASP A 684 10.93 33.44 -14.11
N SER A 685 9.84 33.90 -13.49
CA SER A 685 9.85 34.71 -12.29
C SER A 685 8.76 34.26 -11.30
N GLY A 686 8.93 34.57 -10.02
CA GLY A 686 7.99 34.17 -8.98
C GLY A 686 8.15 34.92 -7.65
N ALA A 687 7.09 34.96 -6.86
CA ALA A 687 7.02 35.73 -5.62
C ALA A 687 7.80 35.11 -4.45
N ALA A 688 8.20 33.84 -4.56
CA ALA A 688 8.88 33.11 -3.50
C ALA A 688 10.17 32.44 -4.00
N ALA A 689 11.20 32.44 -3.15
CA ALA A 689 12.51 31.92 -3.51
C ALA A 689 12.46 30.42 -3.83
N ASN A 690 13.17 30.02 -4.89
CA ASN A 690 13.41 28.61 -5.26
C ASN A 690 12.12 27.76 -5.42
N GLY A 691 10.98 28.37 -5.73
CA GLY A 691 9.70 27.65 -5.87
C GLY A 691 9.18 27.00 -4.57
N SER A 692 9.70 27.44 -3.41
CA SER A 692 9.08 27.19 -2.11
C SER A 692 7.92 28.16 -1.97
N GLY A 693 6.67 27.69 -2.03
CA GLY A 693 5.53 28.59 -1.84
C GLY A 693 5.54 29.25 -0.45
N ILE A 694 4.65 30.20 -0.24
CA ILE A 694 4.44 30.87 1.04
C ILE A 694 3.32 30.22 1.83
N GLY A 695 3.42 30.25 3.16
CA GLY A 695 2.39 29.74 4.06
C GLY A 695 2.25 28.21 4.06
N LYS A 696 1.59 27.68 5.08
CA LYS A 696 1.22 26.26 5.16
C LYS A 696 -0.04 26.03 4.33
N PRO A 697 -0.06 25.08 3.38
CA PRO A 697 -1.25 24.82 2.59
C PRO A 697 -2.36 24.22 3.45
N VAL A 698 -3.58 24.72 3.27
CA VAL A 698 -4.81 24.17 3.85
C VAL A 698 -5.79 23.97 2.71
N LEU A 699 -6.43 22.79 2.63
CA LEU A 699 -7.57 22.58 1.74
C LEU A 699 -8.83 22.27 2.57
N PRO A 700 -9.99 22.78 2.16
CA PRO A 700 -10.19 23.71 1.04
C PRO A 700 -9.58 25.10 1.32
N SER A 701 -9.06 25.78 0.28
CA SER A 701 -8.65 27.19 0.35
C SER A 701 -9.07 27.96 -0.90
N ARG A 702 -9.07 29.30 -0.82
CA ARG A 702 -9.42 30.20 -1.91
C ARG A 702 -8.20 30.90 -2.47
N LEU A 703 -8.16 31.04 -3.80
CA LEU A 703 -7.17 31.82 -4.53
C LEU A 703 -7.86 33.01 -5.20
N LYS A 704 -7.16 34.14 -5.29
CA LYS A 704 -7.63 35.37 -5.95
C LYS A 704 -6.51 36.01 -6.74
N LEU A 705 -6.85 36.47 -7.93
CA LEU A 705 -6.00 37.23 -8.84
C LEU A 705 -6.76 38.49 -9.27
N VAL A 706 -6.16 39.66 -9.07
CA VAL A 706 -6.72 40.95 -9.47
C VAL A 706 -5.82 41.58 -10.53
N ARG A 707 -6.42 42.07 -11.62
CA ARG A 707 -5.72 42.75 -12.71
C ARG A 707 -6.04 44.25 -12.75
N THR A 708 -4.98 45.06 -12.86
CA THR A 708 -5.04 46.51 -13.13
C THR A 708 -4.03 46.85 -14.21
N GLY A 709 -4.48 47.15 -15.42
CA GLY A 709 -3.66 47.30 -16.61
C GLY A 709 -2.90 46.01 -16.94
N THR A 710 -1.57 46.09 -16.92
CA THR A 710 -0.65 44.95 -17.07
C THR A 710 -0.21 44.37 -15.72
N THR A 711 -0.63 44.98 -14.60
CA THR A 711 -0.24 44.56 -13.26
C THR A 711 -1.23 43.56 -12.69
N TYR A 712 -0.71 42.46 -12.15
CA TYR A 712 -1.45 41.38 -11.52
C TYR A 712 -1.08 41.25 -10.05
N THR A 713 -2.08 41.06 -9.18
CA THR A 713 -1.87 40.84 -7.74
C THR A 713 -2.56 39.55 -7.29
N GLY A 714 -1.76 38.60 -6.80
CA GLY A 714 -2.22 37.31 -6.29
C GLY A 714 -2.38 37.30 -4.77
N SER A 715 -3.39 36.61 -4.26
CA SER A 715 -3.63 36.39 -2.83
C SER A 715 -4.35 35.06 -2.57
N TYR A 716 -4.27 34.56 -1.33
CA TYR A 716 -5.00 33.38 -0.88
C TYR A 716 -5.78 33.61 0.40
N SER A 717 -6.71 32.70 0.71
CA SER A 717 -7.46 32.69 1.97
C SER A 717 -7.73 31.24 2.42
N THR A 718 -7.43 30.92 3.68
CA THR A 718 -7.64 29.59 4.28
C THR A 718 -8.94 29.50 5.07
N ASP A 719 -9.50 30.62 5.49
CA ASP A 719 -10.77 30.74 6.23
C ASP A 719 -11.94 31.22 5.34
N GLY A 720 -11.64 31.66 4.11
CA GLY A 720 -12.59 32.23 3.16
C GLY A 720 -12.90 33.72 3.37
N THR A 721 -12.33 34.35 4.40
CA THR A 721 -12.61 35.75 4.78
C THR A 721 -11.35 36.62 4.80
N THR A 722 -10.24 36.10 5.32
CA THR A 722 -8.97 36.81 5.45
C THR A 722 -8.12 36.54 4.22
N TRP A 723 -7.72 37.59 3.49
CA TRP A 723 -6.90 37.48 2.29
C TRP A 723 -5.44 37.85 2.58
N THR A 724 -4.54 36.89 2.39
CA THR A 724 -3.09 37.08 2.53
C THR A 724 -2.48 37.31 1.15
N PRO A 725 -1.73 38.41 0.92
CA PRO A 725 -1.02 38.64 -0.33
C PRO A 725 0.01 37.56 -0.63
N ILE A 726 0.11 37.17 -1.90
CA ILE A 726 1.17 36.29 -2.40
C ILE A 726 2.25 37.11 -3.09
N GLY A 727 1.85 37.98 -4.01
CA GLY A 727 2.76 38.82 -4.77
C GLY A 727 2.03 39.73 -5.75
N THR A 728 2.78 40.66 -6.32
CA THR A 728 2.35 41.55 -7.39
C THR A 728 3.41 41.55 -8.47
N ALA A 729 3.00 41.47 -9.74
CA ALA A 729 3.88 41.44 -10.89
C ALA A 729 3.30 42.28 -12.03
N ASP A 730 4.18 42.93 -12.80
CA ASP A 730 3.82 43.56 -14.07
C ASP A 730 4.11 42.60 -15.22
N ILE A 731 3.15 42.46 -16.14
CA ILE A 731 3.19 41.51 -17.25
C ILE A 731 3.12 42.31 -18.57
N PRO A 732 4.26 42.78 -19.10
CA PRO A 732 4.27 43.74 -20.21
C PRO A 732 3.64 43.20 -21.51
N SER A 733 3.63 41.88 -21.67
CA SER A 733 3.09 41.17 -22.83
C SER A 733 1.61 40.80 -22.70
N ALA A 734 0.94 41.22 -21.62
CA ALA A 734 -0.48 41.00 -21.40
C ALA A 734 -1.36 41.71 -22.45
N ALA A 735 -2.16 40.96 -23.20
CA ALA A 735 -3.11 41.50 -24.15
C ALA A 735 -4.30 42.20 -23.47
N ALA A 736 -5.04 43.03 -24.21
CA ALA A 736 -6.21 43.76 -23.69
C ALA A 736 -7.26 42.82 -23.07
N THR A 737 -7.46 41.65 -23.67
CA THR A 737 -8.23 40.53 -23.13
C THR A 737 -7.38 39.27 -23.19
N GLN A 738 -7.49 38.42 -22.17
CA GLN A 738 -6.73 37.18 -22.03
C GLN A 738 -7.64 36.02 -21.63
N ASP A 739 -7.18 34.80 -21.88
CA ASP A 739 -7.80 33.60 -21.37
C ASP A 739 -7.52 33.45 -19.87
N VAL A 740 -8.51 33.01 -19.10
CA VAL A 740 -8.35 32.73 -17.67
C VAL A 740 -9.07 31.47 -17.26
N GLY A 741 -8.42 30.65 -16.44
CA GLY A 741 -8.98 29.39 -16.03
C GLY A 741 -8.28 28.72 -14.88
N LEU A 742 -8.63 27.45 -14.71
CA LEU A 742 -8.12 26.53 -13.72
C LEU A 742 -7.16 25.57 -14.40
N PHE A 743 -6.06 25.24 -13.75
CA PHE A 743 -5.11 24.27 -14.28
C PHE A 743 -4.55 23.32 -13.21
N GLY A 744 -3.98 22.22 -13.67
CA GLY A 744 -3.22 21.28 -12.85
C GLY A 744 -2.03 20.69 -13.59
N THR A 745 -0.93 20.48 -12.86
CA THR A 745 0.25 19.72 -13.30
C THR A 745 0.79 18.89 -12.15
N SER A 746 1.10 17.62 -12.40
CA SER A 746 1.55 16.68 -11.36
C SER A 746 3.01 16.84 -10.97
N HIS A 747 3.79 17.57 -11.76
CA HIS A 747 5.24 17.63 -11.66
C HIS A 747 5.90 16.24 -11.76
N GLN A 748 5.22 15.32 -12.46
CA GLN A 748 5.62 13.95 -12.64
C GLN A 748 4.95 13.36 -13.91
N PRO A 749 5.63 13.42 -15.07
CA PRO A 749 5.19 12.74 -16.28
C PRO A 749 4.94 11.25 -16.01
N GLY A 750 3.94 10.66 -16.67
CA GLY A 750 3.51 9.28 -16.49
C GLY A 750 2.48 9.07 -15.39
N TYR A 751 2.30 10.04 -14.49
CA TYR A 751 1.45 9.87 -13.31
C TYR A 751 0.51 11.07 -13.14
N PRO A 752 -0.71 11.00 -13.67
CA PRO A 752 -1.70 12.05 -13.49
C PRO A 752 -2.14 12.07 -12.03
N GLY A 753 -2.19 13.26 -11.45
CA GLY A 753 -2.91 13.47 -10.20
C GLY A 753 -4.20 14.24 -10.43
N GLN A 754 -4.96 14.45 -9.35
CA GLN A 754 -6.32 14.97 -9.39
C GLN A 754 -6.44 16.28 -8.63
N ASN A 755 -7.06 17.26 -9.27
CA ASN A 755 -7.41 18.55 -8.66
C ASN A 755 -8.91 18.76 -8.72
N GLU A 756 -9.41 19.38 -7.67
CA GLU A 756 -10.83 19.67 -7.51
C GLU A 756 -11.01 21.13 -7.10
N PHE A 757 -11.99 21.75 -7.74
CA PHE A 757 -12.28 23.17 -7.59
C PHE A 757 -13.78 23.37 -7.44
N SER A 758 -14.15 24.49 -6.83
CA SER A 758 -15.52 25.02 -6.82
C SER A 758 -15.47 26.54 -6.83
N ASP A 759 -16.62 27.18 -7.03
CA ASP A 759 -16.78 28.63 -6.93
C ASP A 759 -15.82 29.44 -7.84
N PHE A 760 -15.53 28.95 -9.04
CA PHE A 760 -14.74 29.72 -10.02
C PHE A 760 -15.54 30.91 -10.53
N SER A 761 -14.93 32.10 -10.51
CA SER A 761 -15.53 33.35 -11.00
C SER A 761 -14.45 34.29 -11.50
N THR A 762 -14.71 34.97 -12.60
CA THR A 762 -13.99 36.17 -13.06
C THR A 762 -15.01 37.27 -13.34
N LYS A 763 -14.74 38.49 -12.88
CA LYS A 763 -15.67 39.64 -12.94
C LYS A 763 -14.93 40.90 -13.31
#